data_AF-U7TQ06-F1
#
_entry.id   AF-U7TQ06-F1
#
_cell.length_a   1.000
_cell.length_b   1.000
_cell.length_c   1.000
_cell.angle_alpha   90.00
_cell.angle_beta   90.00
_cell.angle_gamma   90.00
#
_symmetry.space_group_name_H-M   'P 1'
#
loop_
_entity.id
_entity.type
_entity.pdbx_description
1 polymer ?
#
loop_
_entity_poly.entity_id
_entity_poly.type
_entity_poly.pdbx_seq_one_letter_code
_entity_poly.pdbx_strand_id
1 'polypeptide(L)'
;MENTDFSREKALPFSLEKLETIFNNLIQRDTYSNKILKEPLSEFYRREIESEGKYRDNFLQIVEYTLSPLEKIVKNPKRELLKISELQSINEIRSTDYKTMIWLGNKPGKTLAEKIGVKGKILAPKNKYSVDKKENRVVVYYFKEAYRILEERYKRYIENSVDIPENLQRIYERFYRIKREMINNELFSLDRPIDFSPNNTLIDHRDYSVVNRGLKHLKKYLEKLDYSEDILLELAKKIVFLKISYFIARLENINIFDEILNIEEFLNEDEKEISFYLNRKEPYKVKVILSKDKNSVRVEIQKIKLHRDRRVLKDKINRIDVKIIKNNQSKILFYKLKVNNVEYDFNDEGFEKLLFENIKVDNLIKNKKESISSERLINKDIYMNFNSQSLFIDNEALEIRSYNKKLDNFMDVKDNFLSQNEQQAHYHINEIVSLDETIDIFPKYLEYIKEKRNIDKQNICIYSSLEALDSDSQKMLSSIYDSNFNKSYPIWRSILATYSTKSSDKKWLETKDKFYVLDLNIEIPTINTIEKERNTNRHHPVMILEENENEELKELSLKAYLKEYLEKYLNVYSIEMDEVEKNFLISSGKVYETIFKRKRYLINNMNFYLERDQRILTNIGNKFYSNAQKFVSKFLTDKRKKILIISDYLGEKYSINGIDVKVIKEKELSLGKDEIIEKIKNNKKIWNEYLPNLTLETVKNGHFYNLDLIKENEDVDVIFGVEQEININEDLVLPKDMGVIKFPLYSQDSNNKKLYFLEIRSELFPLKENLVGNLKVIYSYGSKEPYKIKLEANGIDSSKFSTKWTENIDKLKITSLDYPEKKNKTNGILDIEKILKKINLQSPQLKEYLKRNKNRLRADVIEEIERGNLEVIKEVLDRNSKILALLEILNKQEKEKDLLEEIAVFLASFGVLIYDRIKVDILKFDYRKRRTLFLYSLNKQLKLEDVLKYDKKDSEIIETVAEISWLDKVFINKLAEKEPELLERALKFLKYTLKSLNQKFGEEYEKWSKKNLLWIIANRFKNYLEFILAILTIKDKEEILRVLDKREILKMLYDIKAIDRKIQLDYPKLKEEFDKMVKFDFGKEIIKQKKEVGLEAMSDLAYIVYCYLSGNDGSEAIKIKEVLDDFND
;
A
#
# COMPACT_ATOMS: atom_id res chain seq x y z
N MET A 1 -34.72 46.44 23.67
CA MET A 1 -35.08 47.81 23.23
C MET A 1 -36.49 47.74 22.66
N GLU A 2 -37.44 48.31 23.39
CA GLU A 2 -38.86 48.35 23.07
C GLU A 2 -39.12 49.57 22.17
N ASN A 3 -39.60 49.34 20.96
CA ASN A 3 -40.10 50.40 20.08
C ASN A 3 -41.60 50.13 19.82
N THR A 4 -42.45 51.07 20.18
CA THR A 4 -43.85 50.84 20.60
C THR A 4 -44.92 50.92 19.51
N ASP A 5 -44.58 51.07 18.22
CA ASP A 5 -45.56 51.29 17.14
C ASP A 5 -45.50 50.31 15.96
N PHE A 6 -45.84 49.05 16.21
CA PHE A 6 -46.10 48.06 15.16
C PHE A 6 -47.59 47.72 15.01
N SER A 7 -48.13 47.73 13.78
CA SER A 7 -49.40 47.04 13.48
C SER A 7 -49.17 45.53 13.34
N ARG A 8 -50.16 44.71 13.69
CA ARG A 8 -50.04 43.23 13.71
C ARG A 8 -49.61 42.64 12.36
N GLU A 9 -50.08 43.20 11.25
CA GLU A 9 -49.70 42.80 9.88
C GLU A 9 -48.24 43.14 9.54
N LYS A 10 -47.67 44.21 10.12
CA LYS A 10 -46.28 44.61 9.88
C LYS A 10 -45.27 43.80 10.69
N ALA A 11 -45.70 43.16 11.79
CA ALA A 11 -44.83 42.42 12.71
C ALA A 11 -44.54 40.97 12.29
N LEU A 12 -45.43 40.34 11.52
CA LEU A 12 -45.29 38.95 11.07
C LEU A 12 -44.06 38.72 10.18
N PRO A 13 -43.72 39.59 9.21
CA PRO A 13 -42.52 39.43 8.39
C PRO A 13 -41.21 39.49 9.20
N PHE A 14 -41.10 40.40 10.17
CA PHE A 14 -39.92 40.48 11.05
C PHE A 14 -39.77 39.23 11.91
N SER A 15 -40.88 38.67 12.38
CA SER A 15 -40.90 37.43 13.17
C SER A 15 -40.44 36.24 12.32
N LEU A 16 -40.89 36.16 11.06
CA LEU A 16 -40.48 35.11 10.12
C LEU A 16 -38.99 35.19 9.84
N GLU A 17 -38.48 36.37 9.47
CA GLU A 17 -37.07 36.57 9.13
C GLU A 17 -36.14 36.24 10.30
N LYS A 18 -36.55 36.58 11.54
CA LYS A 18 -35.79 36.25 12.75
C LYS A 18 -35.76 34.76 13.03
N LEU A 19 -36.91 34.08 12.94
CA LEU A 19 -36.97 32.62 13.14
C LEU A 19 -36.22 31.86 12.04
N GLU A 20 -36.36 32.28 10.77
CA GLU A 20 -35.58 31.71 9.67
C GLU A 20 -34.09 31.90 9.88
N THR A 21 -33.65 33.07 10.36
CA THR A 21 -32.25 33.33 10.69
C THR A 21 -31.73 32.38 11.77
N ILE A 22 -32.46 32.24 12.89
CA ILE A 22 -32.09 31.32 13.98
C ILE A 22 -31.98 29.89 13.44
N PHE A 23 -32.95 29.46 12.64
CA PHE A 23 -32.95 28.13 12.05
C PHE A 23 -31.81 27.92 11.05
N ASN A 24 -31.54 28.90 10.19
CA ASN A 24 -30.53 28.83 9.16
C ASN A 24 -29.09 28.91 9.68
N ASN A 25 -28.87 29.53 10.84
CA ASN A 25 -27.57 29.52 11.50
C ASN A 25 -27.16 28.12 11.97
N LEU A 26 -28.14 27.24 12.20
CA LEU A 26 -27.92 25.85 12.58
C LEU A 26 -27.58 24.93 11.39
N ILE A 27 -27.78 25.37 10.13
CA ILE A 27 -27.78 24.50 8.93
C ILE A 27 -26.68 24.90 7.93
N GLN A 28 -25.99 23.93 7.33
CA GLN A 28 -25.07 24.19 6.22
C GLN A 28 -25.68 23.86 4.86
N ARG A 29 -25.23 24.60 3.84
CA ARG A 29 -25.63 24.44 2.46
C ARG A 29 -24.42 24.24 1.57
N ASP A 30 -24.58 23.44 0.52
CA ASP A 30 -23.59 23.28 -0.54
C ASP A 30 -23.38 24.61 -1.28
N THR A 31 -22.14 25.07 -1.37
CA THR A 31 -21.79 26.35 -1.98
C THR A 31 -22.10 26.40 -3.47
N TYR A 32 -22.22 25.24 -4.14
CA TYR A 32 -22.44 25.14 -5.57
C TYR A 32 -23.89 24.93 -5.97
N SER A 33 -24.72 24.29 -5.15
CA SER A 33 -26.11 23.93 -5.46
C SER A 33 -27.13 24.57 -4.53
N ASN A 34 -26.68 25.22 -3.46
CA ASN A 34 -27.50 25.81 -2.39
C ASN A 34 -28.44 24.80 -1.69
N LYS A 35 -28.18 23.49 -1.89
CA LYS A 35 -28.90 22.40 -1.21
C LYS A 35 -28.43 22.29 0.22
N ILE A 36 -29.36 21.99 1.12
CA ILE A 36 -29.05 21.71 2.51
C ILE A 36 -28.25 20.41 2.58
N LEU A 37 -27.12 20.44 3.28
CA LEU A 37 -26.27 19.26 3.45
C LEU A 37 -26.88 18.31 4.49
N LYS A 38 -26.59 17.01 4.32
CA LYS A 38 -26.89 16.00 5.33
C LYS A 38 -25.69 15.92 6.27
N GLU A 39 -25.90 16.16 7.56
CA GLU A 39 -24.81 16.35 8.50
C GLU A 39 -25.12 15.69 9.84
N PRO A 40 -24.10 15.22 10.59
CA PRO A 40 -24.30 14.71 11.92
C PRO A 40 -24.80 15.83 12.84
N LEU A 41 -25.63 15.46 13.81
CA LEU A 41 -26.22 16.40 14.78
C LEU A 41 -25.14 17.21 15.54
N SER A 42 -23.94 16.65 15.76
CA SER A 42 -22.78 17.35 16.36
C SER A 42 -22.28 18.57 15.57
N GLU A 43 -22.35 18.55 14.24
CA GLU A 43 -21.95 19.71 13.43
C GLU A 43 -22.94 20.89 13.58
N PHE A 44 -24.21 20.61 13.90
CA PHE A 44 -25.17 21.65 14.29
C PHE A 44 -24.71 22.33 15.58
N TYR A 45 -24.16 21.56 16.52
CA TYR A 45 -23.71 22.06 17.82
C TYR A 45 -22.47 22.95 17.70
N ARG A 46 -21.51 22.57 16.85
CA ARG A 46 -20.32 23.39 16.58
C ARG A 46 -20.70 24.73 15.95
N ARG A 47 -21.64 24.72 14.99
CA ARG A 47 -22.05 25.94 14.28
C ARG A 47 -22.88 26.90 15.13
N GLU A 48 -23.68 26.41 16.08
CA GLU A 48 -24.39 27.30 17.02
C GLU A 48 -23.39 28.19 17.78
N ILE A 49 -22.23 27.65 18.17
CA ILE A 49 -21.15 28.38 18.86
C ILE A 49 -20.50 29.43 17.95
N GLU A 50 -20.32 29.13 16.66
CA GLU A 50 -19.63 30.00 15.68
C GLU A 50 -20.53 31.03 14.97
N SER A 51 -21.86 30.92 15.13
CA SER A 51 -22.86 31.65 14.35
C SER A 51 -23.59 32.75 15.12
N GLU A 52 -23.31 32.94 16.41
CA GLU A 52 -23.82 34.08 17.19
C GLU A 52 -23.64 35.39 16.42
N GLY A 53 -24.76 36.06 16.12
CA GLY A 53 -24.79 37.37 15.45
C GLY A 53 -24.92 37.38 13.93
N LYS A 54 -24.95 36.24 13.22
CA LYS A 54 -25.10 36.22 11.75
C LYS A 54 -26.57 36.27 11.32
N TYR A 55 -27.00 37.34 10.64
CA TYR A 55 -28.36 37.49 10.09
C TYR A 55 -28.49 36.82 8.70
N ARG A 56 -29.29 35.75 8.57
CA ARG A 56 -29.30 34.83 7.41
C ARG A 56 -30.66 34.16 7.16
N ASP A 57 -31.70 34.93 6.89
CA ASP A 57 -33.01 34.37 6.48
C ASP A 57 -32.96 33.67 5.10
N ASN A 58 -34.02 32.94 4.74
CA ASN A 58 -34.04 32.11 3.53
C ASN A 58 -33.84 32.93 2.24
N PHE A 59 -34.38 34.14 2.19
CA PHE A 59 -34.20 35.03 1.05
C PHE A 59 -32.76 35.55 0.97
N LEU A 60 -32.19 36.00 2.09
CA LEU A 60 -30.82 36.48 2.12
C LEU A 60 -29.81 35.39 1.72
N GLN A 61 -30.07 34.12 2.06
CA GLN A 61 -29.24 33.00 1.59
C GLN A 61 -29.26 32.84 0.07
N ILE A 62 -30.43 32.97 -0.57
CA ILE A 62 -30.55 32.91 -2.04
C ILE A 62 -29.76 34.04 -2.68
N VAL A 63 -29.90 35.24 -2.12
CA VAL A 63 -29.22 36.46 -2.59
C VAL A 63 -27.69 36.33 -2.41
N GLU A 64 -27.21 35.92 -1.24
CA GLU A 64 -25.78 35.73 -0.92
C GLU A 64 -25.14 34.66 -1.82
N TYR A 65 -25.84 33.54 -2.07
CA TYR A 65 -25.41 32.47 -2.99
C TYR A 65 -25.15 32.99 -4.41
N THR A 66 -25.97 33.92 -4.90
CA THR A 66 -25.84 34.49 -6.25
C THR A 66 -24.92 35.71 -6.35
N LEU A 67 -24.49 36.28 -5.23
CA LEU A 67 -23.88 37.60 -5.19
C LEU A 67 -22.55 37.66 -5.95
N SER A 68 -21.64 36.71 -5.71
CA SER A 68 -20.35 36.68 -6.42
C SER A 68 -20.48 36.39 -7.92
N PRO A 69 -21.29 35.41 -8.37
CA PRO A 69 -21.62 35.22 -9.79
C PRO A 69 -22.21 36.47 -10.45
N LEU A 70 -23.11 37.18 -9.78
CA LEU A 70 -23.69 38.43 -10.29
C LEU A 70 -22.62 39.50 -10.51
N GLU A 71 -21.74 39.72 -9.53
CA GLU A 71 -20.64 40.70 -9.66
C GLU A 71 -19.71 40.37 -10.85
N LYS A 72 -19.45 39.08 -11.09
CA LYS A 72 -18.62 38.64 -12.23
C LYS A 72 -19.33 38.82 -13.56
N ILE A 73 -20.59 38.41 -13.66
CA ILE A 73 -21.40 38.54 -14.89
C ILE A 73 -21.58 40.00 -15.25
N VAL A 74 -21.82 40.87 -14.27
CA VAL A 74 -22.03 42.30 -14.54
C VAL A 74 -20.72 42.98 -14.95
N LYS A 75 -19.57 42.59 -14.40
CA LYS A 75 -18.27 43.09 -14.89
C LYS A 75 -17.99 42.69 -16.34
N ASN A 76 -18.33 41.45 -16.70
CA ASN A 76 -18.06 40.88 -18.02
C ASN A 76 -19.26 40.12 -18.58
N PRO A 77 -20.33 40.82 -19.03
CA PRO A 77 -21.50 40.14 -19.56
C PRO A 77 -21.17 39.47 -20.90
N LYS A 78 -21.79 38.32 -21.16
CA LYS A 78 -21.70 37.70 -22.48
C LYS A 78 -22.19 38.67 -23.55
N ARG A 79 -21.40 38.79 -24.62
CA ARG A 79 -21.73 39.65 -25.76
C ARG A 79 -21.98 38.78 -26.98
N GLU A 80 -22.87 39.22 -27.84
CA GLU A 80 -23.09 38.66 -29.16
C GLU A 80 -22.66 39.67 -30.21
N LEU A 81 -21.97 39.19 -31.24
CA LEU A 81 -21.56 40.03 -32.36
C LEU A 81 -22.73 40.16 -33.32
N LEU A 82 -23.41 41.29 -33.29
CA LEU A 82 -24.48 41.61 -34.23
C LEU A 82 -23.92 42.36 -35.42
N LYS A 83 -24.22 41.88 -36.63
CA LYS A 83 -23.90 42.58 -37.87
C LYS A 83 -25.06 43.54 -38.18
N ILE A 84 -24.89 44.79 -37.77
CA ILE A 84 -25.88 45.85 -38.02
C ILE A 84 -25.44 46.69 -39.22
N SER A 85 -26.38 47.14 -40.03
CA SER A 85 -26.07 48.07 -41.13
C SER A 85 -26.08 49.49 -40.56
N GLU A 86 -24.93 50.15 -40.52
CA GLU A 86 -24.75 51.52 -40.00
C GLU A 86 -24.06 52.40 -41.05
N LEU A 87 -24.34 53.71 -41.04
CA LEU A 87 -23.67 54.67 -41.91
C LEU A 87 -22.23 54.89 -41.44
N GLN A 88 -21.27 54.34 -42.16
CA GLN A 88 -19.84 54.39 -41.85
C GLN A 88 -19.10 55.24 -42.88
N SER A 89 -18.05 55.94 -42.45
CA SER A 89 -17.18 56.68 -43.37
C SER A 89 -16.52 55.69 -44.33
N ILE A 90 -16.29 56.09 -45.59
CA ILE A 90 -15.79 55.16 -46.63
C ILE A 90 -14.50 54.43 -46.23
N ASN A 91 -13.63 55.09 -45.46
CA ASN A 91 -12.35 54.56 -44.98
C ASN A 91 -12.51 53.45 -43.91
N GLU A 92 -13.66 53.35 -43.25
CA GLU A 92 -13.91 52.38 -42.16
C GLU A 92 -14.57 51.09 -42.67
N ILE A 93 -14.98 51.05 -43.95
CA ILE A 93 -15.74 49.96 -44.54
C ILE A 93 -14.80 48.82 -44.92
N ARG A 94 -14.98 47.65 -44.28
CA ARG A 94 -14.22 46.43 -44.60
C ARG A 94 -14.96 45.46 -45.53
N SER A 95 -16.28 45.57 -45.61
CA SER A 95 -17.12 44.72 -46.47
C SER A 95 -18.44 45.43 -46.74
N THR A 96 -19.05 45.16 -47.89
CA THR A 96 -20.41 45.59 -48.23
C THR A 96 -21.35 44.38 -48.23
N ASP A 97 -22.64 44.60 -48.01
CA ASP A 97 -23.66 43.55 -48.11
C ASP A 97 -24.77 43.94 -49.09
N TYR A 98 -25.74 43.05 -49.27
CA TYR A 98 -26.89 43.32 -50.13
C TYR A 98 -27.70 44.55 -49.68
N LYS A 99 -27.76 44.86 -48.38
CA LYS A 99 -28.43 46.05 -47.86
C LYS A 99 -27.66 47.33 -48.22
N THR A 100 -26.33 47.28 -48.22
CA THR A 100 -25.49 48.36 -48.74
C THR A 100 -25.82 48.66 -50.20
N MET A 101 -25.97 47.62 -51.03
CA MET A 101 -26.26 47.78 -52.45
C MET A 101 -27.68 48.30 -52.71
N ILE A 102 -28.69 47.82 -51.97
CA ILE A 102 -30.05 48.40 -52.05
C ILE A 102 -30.02 49.87 -51.63
N TRP A 103 -29.35 50.18 -50.51
CA TRP A 103 -29.29 51.55 -50.02
C TRP A 103 -28.61 52.49 -51.01
N LEU A 104 -27.49 52.09 -51.61
CA LEU A 104 -26.82 52.84 -52.70
C LEU A 104 -27.70 52.91 -53.97
N GLY A 105 -28.43 51.84 -54.29
CA GLY A 105 -29.35 51.78 -55.42
C GLY A 105 -30.43 52.85 -55.33
N ASN A 106 -30.97 53.07 -54.12
CA ASN A 106 -32.03 54.03 -53.84
C ASN A 106 -31.54 55.48 -53.65
N LYS A 107 -30.24 55.76 -53.77
CA LYS A 107 -29.70 57.14 -53.69
C LYS A 107 -29.70 57.83 -55.07
N PRO A 108 -30.14 59.10 -55.15
CA PRO A 108 -30.06 59.88 -56.38
C PRO A 108 -28.60 60.15 -56.76
N GLY A 109 -28.28 60.05 -58.05
CA GLY A 109 -26.92 60.19 -58.60
C GLY A 109 -26.60 59.08 -59.60
N LYS A 110 -25.80 59.38 -60.63
CA LYS A 110 -25.36 58.40 -61.65
C LYS A 110 -24.06 57.70 -61.24
N THR A 111 -23.14 58.40 -60.58
CA THR A 111 -21.85 57.83 -60.14
C THR A 111 -21.87 57.42 -58.66
N LEU A 112 -20.98 56.51 -58.25
CA LEU A 112 -20.85 56.09 -56.85
C LEU A 112 -20.53 57.29 -55.94
N ALA A 113 -19.66 58.20 -56.39
CA ALA A 113 -19.33 59.43 -55.69
C ALA A 113 -20.56 60.35 -55.49
N GLU A 114 -21.39 60.50 -56.52
CA GLU A 114 -22.65 61.26 -56.44
C GLU A 114 -23.65 60.61 -55.46
N LYS A 115 -23.77 59.28 -55.51
CA LYS A 115 -24.70 58.52 -54.65
C LYS A 115 -24.32 58.55 -53.16
N ILE A 116 -23.03 58.64 -52.84
CA ILE A 116 -22.53 58.73 -51.46
C ILE A 116 -22.67 60.16 -50.91
N GLY A 117 -22.53 61.16 -51.79
CA GLY A 117 -22.64 62.58 -51.44
C GLY A 117 -21.51 63.11 -50.55
N VAL A 118 -21.53 64.42 -50.29
CA VAL A 118 -20.45 65.19 -49.61
C VAL A 118 -20.12 64.66 -48.21
N LYS A 119 -21.07 64.00 -47.53
CA LYS A 119 -20.87 63.47 -46.17
C LYS A 119 -20.00 62.20 -46.13
N GLY A 120 -19.72 61.54 -47.27
CA GLY A 120 -18.74 60.46 -47.37
C GLY A 120 -19.06 59.19 -46.57
N LYS A 121 -20.33 58.99 -46.16
CA LYS A 121 -20.77 57.84 -45.37
C LYS A 121 -21.65 56.90 -46.17
N ILE A 122 -21.41 55.61 -46.06
CA ILE A 122 -22.15 54.55 -46.75
C ILE A 122 -22.76 53.62 -45.71
N LEU A 123 -23.99 53.15 -45.97
CA LEU A 123 -24.61 52.13 -45.14
C LEU A 123 -23.87 50.81 -45.35
N ALA A 124 -22.99 50.43 -44.43
CA ALA A 124 -22.20 49.22 -44.50
C ALA A 124 -22.41 48.36 -43.26
N PRO A 125 -22.29 47.02 -43.37
CA PRO A 125 -22.35 46.18 -42.18
C PRO A 125 -21.20 46.50 -41.23
N LYS A 126 -21.55 46.74 -39.97
CA LYS A 126 -20.64 46.91 -38.83
C LYS A 126 -20.95 45.85 -37.79
N ASN A 127 -19.90 45.23 -37.28
CA ASN A 127 -20.01 44.32 -36.16
C ASN A 127 -20.12 45.15 -34.87
N LYS A 128 -21.28 45.14 -34.22
CA LYS A 128 -21.51 45.74 -32.90
C LYS A 128 -21.73 44.64 -31.89
N TYR A 129 -21.02 44.71 -30.76
CA TYR A 129 -21.27 43.81 -29.65
C TYR A 129 -22.56 44.23 -28.93
N SER A 130 -23.52 43.33 -28.83
CA SER A 130 -24.73 43.50 -28.03
C SER A 130 -24.64 42.64 -26.78
N VAL A 131 -25.07 43.20 -25.64
CA VAL A 131 -25.27 42.44 -24.39
C VAL A 131 -26.65 41.80 -24.32
N ASP A 132 -27.50 42.00 -25.33
CA ASP A 132 -28.85 41.46 -25.36
C ASP A 132 -28.85 39.97 -25.75
N LYS A 133 -28.49 39.12 -24.80
CA LYS A 133 -28.59 37.66 -24.90
C LYS A 133 -29.61 37.12 -23.91
N LYS A 134 -30.21 35.98 -24.24
CA LYS A 134 -31.18 35.28 -23.38
C LYS A 134 -30.68 35.13 -21.94
N GLU A 135 -29.42 34.76 -21.77
CA GLU A 135 -28.84 34.51 -20.45
C GLU A 135 -28.66 35.79 -19.64
N ASN A 136 -28.31 36.90 -20.30
CA ASN A 136 -28.24 38.22 -19.67
C ASN A 136 -29.63 38.71 -19.27
N ARG A 137 -30.65 38.52 -20.12
CA ARG A 137 -32.04 38.85 -19.76
C ARG A 137 -32.52 38.08 -18.53
N VAL A 138 -32.17 36.79 -18.41
CA VAL A 138 -32.49 35.98 -17.21
C VAL A 138 -31.78 36.53 -15.96
N VAL A 139 -30.50 36.88 -16.06
CA VAL A 139 -29.73 37.49 -14.96
C VAL A 139 -30.34 38.83 -14.53
N VAL A 140 -30.70 39.69 -15.49
CA VAL A 140 -31.33 40.99 -15.23
C VAL A 140 -32.68 40.83 -14.55
N TYR A 141 -33.49 39.86 -15.02
CA TYR A 141 -34.77 39.55 -14.41
C TYR A 141 -34.61 39.10 -12.94
N TYR A 142 -33.69 38.17 -12.68
CA TYR A 142 -33.37 37.75 -11.31
C TYR A 142 -32.92 38.93 -10.44
N PHE A 143 -31.99 39.75 -10.95
CA PHE A 143 -31.47 40.90 -10.23
C PHE A 143 -32.58 41.89 -9.87
N LYS A 144 -33.46 42.25 -10.82
CA LYS A 144 -34.57 43.18 -10.59
C LYS A 144 -35.53 42.67 -9.51
N GLU A 145 -35.90 41.40 -9.55
CA GLU A 145 -36.78 40.80 -8.52
C GLU A 145 -36.11 40.76 -7.14
N ALA A 146 -34.86 40.26 -7.06
CA ALA A 146 -34.12 40.20 -5.80
C ALA A 146 -33.86 41.60 -5.22
N TYR A 147 -33.45 42.56 -6.06
CA TYR A 147 -33.19 43.93 -5.65
C TYR A 147 -34.47 44.63 -5.14
N ARG A 148 -35.62 44.40 -5.79
CA ARG A 148 -36.91 44.95 -5.33
C ARG A 148 -37.24 44.49 -3.92
N ILE A 149 -37.12 43.19 -3.64
CA ILE A 149 -37.38 42.62 -2.32
C ILE A 149 -36.37 43.13 -1.28
N LEU A 150 -35.08 43.18 -1.63
CA LEU A 150 -34.03 43.74 -0.75
C LEU A 150 -34.31 45.20 -0.38
N GLU A 151 -34.69 46.02 -1.36
CA GLU A 151 -34.98 47.43 -1.16
C GLU A 151 -36.24 47.63 -0.29
N GLU A 152 -37.30 46.85 -0.53
CA GLU A 152 -38.51 46.84 0.31
C GLU A 152 -38.17 46.45 1.76
N ARG A 153 -37.35 45.43 1.98
CA ARG A 153 -36.90 45.02 3.33
C ARG A 153 -36.08 46.12 4.00
N TYR A 154 -35.09 46.67 3.29
CA TYR A 154 -34.23 47.72 3.82
C TYR A 154 -35.04 48.96 4.22
N LYS A 155 -35.98 49.40 3.37
CA LYS A 155 -36.94 50.47 3.67
C LYS A 155 -37.77 50.15 4.90
N ARG A 156 -38.28 48.92 5.02
CA ARG A 156 -39.09 48.49 6.16
C ARG A 156 -38.34 48.58 7.49
N TYR A 157 -37.04 48.28 7.55
CA TYR A 157 -36.24 48.48 8.77
C TYR A 157 -36.11 49.97 9.14
N ILE A 158 -35.84 50.83 8.15
CA ILE A 158 -35.72 52.29 8.34
C ILE A 158 -37.05 52.89 8.81
N GLU A 159 -38.15 52.60 8.11
CA GLU A 159 -39.47 53.17 8.39
C GLU A 159 -40.01 52.80 9.79
N ASN A 160 -39.60 51.64 10.32
CA ASN A 160 -40.03 51.17 11.62
C ASN A 160 -39.00 51.42 12.74
N SER A 161 -37.93 52.18 12.46
CA SER A 161 -36.87 52.51 13.44
C SER A 161 -36.32 51.27 14.17
N VAL A 162 -36.08 50.20 13.42
CA VAL A 162 -35.46 48.95 13.90
C VAL A 162 -34.03 48.90 13.39
N ASP A 163 -33.08 48.48 14.23
CA ASP A 163 -31.69 48.31 13.84
C ASP A 163 -31.57 47.38 12.63
N ILE A 164 -30.89 47.87 11.59
CA ILE A 164 -30.66 47.12 10.35
C ILE A 164 -29.60 46.06 10.62
N PRO A 165 -29.86 44.77 10.36
CA PRO A 165 -28.84 43.74 10.50
C PRO A 165 -27.64 44.01 9.58
N GLU A 166 -26.42 43.90 10.11
CA GLU A 166 -25.17 44.22 9.39
C GLU A 166 -25.05 43.47 8.05
N ASN A 167 -25.41 42.19 8.01
CA ASN A 167 -25.35 41.40 6.78
C ASN A 167 -26.37 41.87 5.73
N LEU A 168 -27.57 42.29 6.15
CA LEU A 168 -28.57 42.88 5.24
C LEU A 168 -28.04 44.17 4.64
N GLN A 169 -27.45 45.04 5.45
CA GLN A 169 -26.83 46.29 4.99
C GLN A 169 -25.72 46.02 3.97
N ARG A 170 -24.78 45.13 4.29
CA ARG A 170 -23.66 44.76 3.41
C ARG A 170 -24.13 44.19 2.07
N ILE A 171 -25.12 43.28 2.09
CA ILE A 171 -25.68 42.68 0.87
C ILE A 171 -26.38 43.75 0.03
N TYR A 172 -27.20 44.59 0.65
CA TYR A 172 -27.89 45.69 -0.02
C TYR A 172 -26.91 46.66 -0.70
N GLU A 173 -25.85 47.08 -0.01
CA GLU A 173 -24.82 47.96 -0.57
C GLU A 173 -24.12 47.34 -1.78
N ARG A 174 -23.83 46.03 -1.75
CA ARG A 174 -23.24 45.32 -2.89
C ARG A 174 -24.21 45.22 -4.06
N PHE A 175 -25.47 44.90 -3.80
CA PHE A 175 -26.52 44.90 -4.83
C PHE A 175 -26.71 46.29 -5.45
N TYR A 176 -26.61 47.34 -4.65
CA TYR A 176 -26.65 48.72 -5.13
C TYR A 176 -25.44 49.05 -6.03
N ARG A 177 -24.23 48.56 -5.71
CA ARG A 177 -23.05 48.67 -6.60
C ARG A 177 -23.25 47.92 -7.92
N ILE A 178 -23.79 46.68 -7.85
CA ILE A 178 -24.12 45.89 -9.04
C ILE A 178 -25.13 46.64 -9.93
N LYS A 179 -26.16 47.26 -9.34
CA LYS A 179 -27.12 48.10 -10.09
C LYS A 179 -26.42 49.19 -10.89
N ARG A 180 -25.48 49.91 -10.28
CA ARG A 180 -24.71 50.98 -10.95
C ARG A 180 -23.89 50.43 -12.13
N GLU A 181 -23.21 49.31 -11.93
CA GLU A 181 -22.45 48.65 -12.99
C GLU A 181 -23.35 48.16 -14.14
N MET A 182 -24.52 47.61 -13.82
CA MET A 182 -25.52 47.19 -14.82
C MET A 182 -26.08 48.35 -15.64
N ILE A 183 -26.19 49.55 -15.05
CA ILE A 183 -26.60 50.76 -15.77
C ILE A 183 -25.48 51.18 -16.74
N ASN A 184 -24.23 51.15 -16.28
CA ASN A 184 -23.06 51.56 -17.08
C ASN A 184 -22.82 50.68 -18.31
N ASN A 185 -23.18 49.39 -18.25
CA ASN A 185 -22.93 48.42 -19.33
C ASN A 185 -24.19 48.04 -20.12
N GLU A 186 -25.26 48.84 -20.02
CA GLU A 186 -26.57 48.66 -20.68
C GLU A 186 -27.37 47.41 -20.26
N LEU A 187 -26.87 46.54 -19.36
CA LEU A 187 -27.60 45.35 -18.89
C LEU A 187 -28.92 45.71 -18.20
N PHE A 188 -28.94 46.78 -17.40
CA PHE A 188 -30.12 47.14 -16.61
C PHE A 188 -31.34 47.48 -17.48
N SER A 189 -31.10 47.93 -18.72
CA SER A 189 -32.11 48.28 -19.72
C SER A 189 -32.69 47.07 -20.45
N LEU A 190 -32.16 45.86 -20.23
CA LEU A 190 -32.67 44.67 -20.90
C LEU A 190 -34.10 44.31 -20.42
N ASP A 191 -34.92 43.93 -21.39
CA ASP A 191 -36.28 43.46 -21.19
C ASP A 191 -36.34 42.06 -20.57
N ARG A 192 -37.52 41.71 -20.05
CA ARG A 192 -37.82 40.36 -19.54
C ARG A 192 -37.51 39.32 -20.64
N PRO A 193 -36.93 38.15 -20.29
CA PRO A 193 -36.75 37.08 -21.26
C PRO A 193 -38.11 36.59 -21.79
N ILE A 194 -38.20 36.37 -23.10
CA ILE A 194 -39.40 35.84 -23.78
C ILE A 194 -39.66 34.39 -23.34
N ASP A 195 -38.59 33.63 -23.11
CA ASP A 195 -38.62 32.24 -22.68
C ASP A 195 -37.63 32.00 -21.54
N PHE A 196 -38.09 31.33 -20.49
CA PHE A 196 -37.31 30.99 -19.30
C PHE A 196 -36.63 29.61 -19.40
N SER A 197 -36.81 28.87 -20.49
CA SER A 197 -36.22 27.54 -20.68
C SER A 197 -34.69 27.65 -20.73
N PRO A 198 -33.95 26.89 -19.90
CA PRO A 198 -32.50 27.03 -19.82
C PRO A 198 -31.83 26.48 -21.09
N ASN A 199 -30.89 27.25 -21.65
CA ASN A 199 -29.98 26.76 -22.69
C ASN A 199 -28.67 26.24 -22.06
N ASN A 200 -27.77 25.65 -22.85
CA ASN A 200 -26.51 25.08 -22.33
C ASN A 200 -25.71 26.08 -21.47
N THR A 201 -25.69 27.37 -21.82
CA THR A 201 -25.06 28.39 -20.98
C THR A 201 -25.72 28.49 -19.59
N LEU A 202 -27.05 28.53 -19.52
CA LEU A 202 -27.80 28.61 -18.26
C LEU A 202 -27.79 27.32 -17.43
N ILE A 203 -27.26 26.22 -17.99
CA ILE A 203 -27.09 24.92 -17.32
C ILE A 203 -25.64 24.72 -16.88
N ASP A 204 -24.67 24.93 -17.77
CA ASP A 204 -23.28 24.49 -17.57
C ASP A 204 -22.30 25.61 -17.23
N HIS A 205 -22.60 26.87 -17.57
CA HIS A 205 -21.65 27.96 -17.34
C HIS A 205 -21.48 28.22 -15.85
N ARG A 206 -20.24 28.31 -15.37
CA ARG A 206 -19.86 28.50 -13.95
C ARG A 206 -20.71 29.54 -13.22
N ASP A 207 -20.82 30.76 -13.76
CA ASP A 207 -21.58 31.84 -13.10
C ASP A 207 -23.06 31.92 -13.51
N TYR A 208 -23.40 31.83 -14.81
CA TYR A 208 -24.80 31.93 -15.26
C TYR A 208 -25.70 30.80 -14.75
N SER A 209 -25.17 29.58 -14.61
CA SER A 209 -25.93 28.44 -14.05
C SER A 209 -26.29 28.66 -12.58
N VAL A 210 -25.44 29.35 -11.82
CA VAL A 210 -25.70 29.69 -10.41
C VAL A 210 -26.83 30.71 -10.31
N VAL A 211 -26.79 31.77 -11.11
CA VAL A 211 -27.87 32.78 -11.12
C VAL A 211 -29.20 32.19 -11.60
N ASN A 212 -29.17 31.32 -12.62
CA ASN A 212 -30.36 30.62 -13.09
C ASN A 212 -30.98 29.71 -12.01
N ARG A 213 -30.15 28.99 -11.25
CA ARG A 213 -30.61 28.22 -10.08
C ARG A 213 -31.13 29.15 -8.98
N GLY A 214 -30.44 30.26 -8.70
CA GLY A 214 -30.90 31.30 -7.79
C GLY A 214 -32.30 31.81 -8.14
N LEU A 215 -32.59 32.05 -9.42
CA LEU A 215 -33.93 32.42 -9.87
C LEU A 215 -34.98 31.34 -9.60
N LYS A 216 -34.65 30.07 -9.80
CA LYS A 216 -35.55 28.95 -9.46
C LYS A 216 -35.81 28.89 -7.95
N HIS A 217 -34.77 29.09 -7.13
CA HIS A 217 -34.91 29.14 -5.68
C HIS A 217 -35.75 30.34 -5.23
N LEU A 218 -35.54 31.52 -5.82
CA LEU A 218 -36.32 32.73 -5.51
C LEU A 218 -37.80 32.56 -5.86
N LYS A 219 -38.12 31.98 -7.02
CA LYS A 219 -39.51 31.67 -7.40
C LYS A 219 -40.17 30.71 -6.40
N LYS A 220 -39.48 29.61 -6.07
CA LYS A 220 -39.96 28.63 -5.08
C LYS A 220 -40.14 29.24 -3.70
N TYR A 221 -39.26 30.16 -3.30
CA TYR A 221 -39.38 30.91 -2.05
C TYR A 221 -40.63 31.80 -2.06
N LEU A 222 -40.83 32.58 -3.13
CA LEU A 222 -42.00 33.46 -3.28
C LEU A 222 -43.33 32.69 -3.33
N GLU A 223 -43.36 31.52 -3.98
CA GLU A 223 -44.55 30.64 -4.01
C GLU A 223 -44.93 30.09 -2.63
N LYS A 224 -43.94 29.90 -1.74
CA LYS A 224 -44.12 29.34 -0.40
C LYS A 224 -44.20 30.39 0.70
N LEU A 225 -44.02 31.67 0.35
CA LEU A 225 -43.96 32.75 1.32
C LEU A 225 -45.37 33.07 1.82
N ASP A 226 -45.65 32.63 3.04
CA ASP A 226 -46.87 32.95 3.77
C ASP A 226 -46.49 33.42 5.18
N TYR A 227 -47.12 34.51 5.62
CA TYR A 227 -46.85 35.17 6.90
C TYR A 227 -47.86 34.74 7.98
N SER A 228 -48.55 33.61 7.78
CA SER A 228 -49.51 33.09 8.74
C SER A 228 -48.86 32.71 10.08
N GLU A 229 -49.61 32.90 11.16
CA GLU A 229 -49.16 32.55 12.51
C GLU A 229 -48.87 31.05 12.65
N ASP A 230 -49.55 30.19 11.87
CA ASP A 230 -49.34 28.75 11.84
C ASP A 230 -47.93 28.38 11.33
N ILE A 231 -47.43 29.08 10.30
CA ILE A 231 -46.07 28.85 9.76
C ILE A 231 -44.99 29.28 10.75
N LEU A 232 -45.19 30.44 11.39
CA LEU A 232 -44.27 30.93 12.43
C LEU A 232 -44.18 29.95 13.59
N LEU A 233 -45.32 29.39 14.00
CA LEU A 233 -45.40 28.44 15.10
C LEU A 233 -44.72 27.11 14.76
N GLU A 234 -44.92 26.58 13.55
CA GLU A 234 -44.23 25.39 13.06
C GLU A 234 -42.71 25.58 13.01
N LEU A 235 -42.24 26.74 12.55
CA LEU A 235 -40.81 27.05 12.52
C LEU A 235 -40.23 27.20 13.94
N ALA A 236 -40.94 27.89 14.84
CA ALA A 236 -40.56 28.01 16.25
C ALA A 236 -40.48 26.64 16.94
N LYS A 237 -41.42 25.74 16.65
CA LYS A 237 -41.43 24.36 17.17
C LYS A 237 -40.19 23.56 16.75
N LYS A 238 -39.77 23.68 15.48
CA LYS A 238 -38.54 23.04 14.98
C LYS A 238 -37.29 23.61 15.63
N ILE A 239 -37.25 24.92 15.87
CA ILE A 239 -36.15 25.58 16.60
C ILE A 239 -36.08 25.08 18.05
N VAL A 240 -37.21 25.00 18.75
CA VAL A 240 -37.28 24.46 20.13
C VAL A 240 -36.78 23.03 20.20
N PHE A 241 -37.20 22.19 19.24
CA PHE A 241 -36.73 20.82 19.14
C PHE A 241 -35.21 20.71 18.99
N LEU A 242 -34.60 21.54 18.12
CA LEU A 242 -33.15 21.55 17.92
C LEU A 242 -32.40 22.15 19.12
N LYS A 243 -32.89 23.24 19.71
CA LYS A 243 -32.26 23.89 20.88
C LYS A 243 -32.32 23.01 22.12
N ILE A 244 -33.46 22.38 22.42
CA ILE A 244 -33.56 21.41 23.53
C ILE A 244 -32.61 20.23 23.30
N SER A 245 -32.53 19.73 22.07
CA SER A 245 -31.59 18.67 21.68
C SER A 245 -30.13 19.08 21.91
N TYR A 246 -29.78 20.33 21.59
CA TYR A 246 -28.45 20.91 21.82
C TYR A 246 -28.11 21.05 23.31
N PHE A 247 -29.01 21.57 24.13
CA PHE A 247 -28.74 21.72 25.56
C PHE A 247 -28.62 20.37 26.27
N ILE A 248 -29.46 19.39 25.91
CA ILE A 248 -29.33 18.01 26.43
C ILE A 248 -27.97 17.43 26.03
N ALA A 249 -27.53 17.61 24.78
CA ALA A 249 -26.22 17.19 24.32
C ALA A 249 -25.03 17.79 25.13
N ARG A 250 -25.19 19.00 25.69
CA ARG A 250 -24.16 19.68 26.51
C ARG A 250 -24.14 19.29 27.98
N LEU A 251 -25.12 18.53 28.47
CA LEU A 251 -25.14 18.08 29.86
C LEU A 251 -24.01 17.08 30.12
N GLU A 252 -23.31 17.24 31.25
CA GLU A 252 -22.27 16.31 31.66
C GLU A 252 -22.82 14.87 31.75
N ASN A 253 -22.09 13.90 31.16
CA ASN A 253 -22.44 12.46 31.11
C ASN A 253 -23.56 12.06 30.12
N ILE A 254 -23.89 12.92 29.16
CA ILE A 254 -24.76 12.57 28.02
C ILE A 254 -23.91 12.21 26.80
N ASN A 255 -24.07 10.98 26.32
CA ASN A 255 -23.51 10.56 25.04
C ASN A 255 -24.52 10.87 23.92
N ILE A 256 -24.05 11.62 22.93
CA ILE A 256 -24.82 11.95 21.73
C ILE A 256 -24.63 10.82 20.73
N PHE A 257 -25.73 10.36 20.14
CA PHE A 257 -25.71 9.41 19.05
C PHE A 257 -26.01 10.25 17.80
N ASP A 258 -24.97 10.75 17.14
CA ASP A 258 -25.13 11.56 15.92
C ASP A 258 -25.79 10.73 14.79
N GLU A 259 -27.09 10.92 14.62
CA GLU A 259 -27.76 10.57 13.38
C GLU A 259 -27.39 11.63 12.33
N ILE A 260 -27.08 11.19 11.11
CA ILE A 260 -26.93 12.10 9.98
C ILE A 260 -28.32 12.62 9.66
N LEU A 261 -28.59 13.86 10.04
CA LEU A 261 -29.89 14.48 9.85
C LEU A 261 -30.01 14.98 8.41
N ASN A 262 -30.97 14.41 7.68
CA ASN A 262 -31.44 15.00 6.45
C ASN A 262 -32.43 16.13 6.80
N ILE A 263 -31.94 17.36 6.86
CA ILE A 263 -32.75 18.51 7.28
C ILE A 263 -33.89 18.80 6.31
N GLU A 264 -33.72 18.53 5.01
CA GLU A 264 -34.80 18.72 4.05
C GLU A 264 -35.95 17.72 4.28
N GLU A 265 -35.66 16.49 4.74
CA GLU A 265 -36.68 15.53 5.19
C GLU A 265 -37.26 15.92 6.56
N PHE A 266 -36.41 16.28 7.54
CA PHE A 266 -36.85 16.74 8.86
C PHE A 266 -37.83 17.93 8.78
N LEU A 267 -37.58 18.86 7.85
CA LEU A 267 -38.47 20.00 7.61
C LEU A 267 -39.88 19.60 7.15
N ASN A 268 -40.05 18.40 6.61
CA ASN A 268 -41.32 17.90 6.08
C ASN A 268 -41.93 16.78 6.94
N GLU A 269 -41.28 16.37 8.03
CA GLU A 269 -41.78 15.32 8.94
C GLU A 269 -42.63 15.92 10.07
N ASP A 270 -43.85 15.41 10.25
CA ASP A 270 -44.76 15.81 11.33
C ASP A 270 -44.37 15.20 12.70
N GLU A 271 -43.56 14.13 12.69
CA GLU A 271 -43.03 13.46 13.88
C GLU A 271 -41.54 13.14 13.70
N LYS A 272 -40.72 13.58 14.66
CA LYS A 272 -39.29 13.24 14.75
C LYS A 272 -38.92 12.92 16.18
N GLU A 273 -38.06 11.93 16.39
CA GLU A 273 -37.47 11.62 17.68
C GLU A 273 -35.95 11.67 17.57
N ILE A 274 -35.28 12.44 18.44
CA ILE A 274 -33.83 12.32 18.68
C ILE A 274 -33.65 11.69 20.05
N SER A 275 -32.71 10.73 20.12
CA SER A 275 -32.44 9.95 21.32
C SER A 275 -31.05 10.22 21.87
N PHE A 276 -31.00 10.66 23.13
CA PHE A 276 -29.80 10.84 23.93
C PHE A 276 -29.72 9.74 24.99
N TYR A 277 -28.51 9.38 25.40
CA TYR A 277 -28.31 8.33 26.40
C TYR A 277 -27.42 8.84 27.53
N LEU A 278 -27.92 8.76 28.77
CA LEU A 278 -27.14 9.07 29.97
C LEU A 278 -26.36 7.83 30.40
N ASN A 279 -25.05 7.98 30.56
CA ASN A 279 -24.16 6.91 31.01
C ASN A 279 -24.04 6.95 32.54
N ARG A 280 -24.91 6.22 33.26
CA ARG A 280 -24.84 5.97 34.71
C ARG A 280 -25.30 4.54 35.05
N LYS A 281 -25.32 4.21 36.35
CA LYS A 281 -25.67 2.90 36.94
C LYS A 281 -26.89 2.19 36.34
N GLU A 282 -27.85 2.97 35.87
CA GLU A 282 -28.99 2.52 35.09
C GLU A 282 -29.03 3.39 33.82
N PRO A 283 -29.04 2.80 32.61
CA PRO A 283 -29.08 3.58 31.39
C PRO A 283 -30.43 4.28 31.26
N TYR A 284 -30.41 5.59 31.02
CA TYR A 284 -31.63 6.35 30.67
C TYR A 284 -31.54 6.78 29.21
N LYS A 285 -32.64 6.59 28.48
CA LYS A 285 -32.87 7.15 27.15
C LYS A 285 -33.66 8.44 27.33
N VAL A 286 -33.08 9.58 26.96
CA VAL A 286 -33.80 10.84 26.86
C VAL A 286 -34.18 11.03 25.40
N LYS A 287 -35.46 11.12 25.11
CA LYS A 287 -35.99 11.35 23.78
C LYS A 287 -36.50 12.77 23.69
N VAL A 288 -36.06 13.53 22.70
CA VAL A 288 -36.71 14.77 22.30
C VAL A 288 -37.58 14.44 21.11
N ILE A 289 -38.88 14.68 21.22
CA ILE A 289 -39.90 14.29 20.25
C ILE A 289 -40.60 15.54 19.75
N LEU A 290 -40.54 15.76 18.44
CA LEU A 290 -41.39 16.69 17.72
C LEU A 290 -42.79 16.07 17.68
N SER A 291 -43.73 16.61 18.46
CA SER A 291 -45.07 16.01 18.62
C SER A 291 -45.98 16.33 17.43
N LYS A 292 -47.07 15.56 17.23
CA LYS A 292 -48.14 15.92 16.27
C LYS A 292 -48.91 17.19 16.64
N ASP A 293 -48.86 17.60 17.90
CA ASP A 293 -49.56 18.80 18.35
C ASP A 293 -48.82 20.05 17.81
N LYS A 294 -49.59 21.04 17.36
CA LYS A 294 -49.08 22.19 16.60
C LYS A 294 -48.13 23.08 17.41
N ASN A 295 -48.17 23.00 18.75
CA ASN A 295 -47.43 23.91 19.62
C ASN A 295 -46.59 23.24 20.70
N SER A 296 -46.32 21.93 20.64
CA SER A 296 -45.57 21.26 21.71
C SER A 296 -44.42 20.38 21.23
N VAL A 297 -43.33 20.42 22.00
CA VAL A 297 -42.18 19.52 21.89
C VAL A 297 -42.14 18.70 23.18
N ARG A 298 -42.04 17.37 23.05
CA ARG A 298 -42.05 16.47 24.20
C ARG A 298 -40.65 15.97 24.49
N VAL A 299 -40.24 16.01 25.75
CA VAL A 299 -39.05 15.31 26.24
C VAL A 299 -39.51 14.10 27.06
N GLU A 300 -39.14 12.90 26.64
CA GLU A 300 -39.40 11.66 27.39
C GLU A 300 -38.11 11.13 27.98
N ILE A 301 -38.09 10.87 29.29
CA ILE A 301 -36.97 10.25 29.98
C ILE A 301 -37.40 8.83 30.35
N GLN A 302 -36.78 7.85 29.71
CA GLN A 302 -37.08 6.44 29.87
C GLN A 302 -35.91 5.73 30.54
N LYS A 303 -36.18 5.06 31.67
CA LYS A 303 -35.23 4.11 32.26
C LYS A 303 -35.15 2.84 31.42
N ILE A 304 -33.95 2.43 31.04
CA ILE A 304 -33.67 1.21 30.26
C ILE A 304 -33.14 0.13 31.21
N LYS A 305 -33.74 -1.07 31.16
CA LYS A 305 -33.13 -2.31 31.67
C LYS A 305 -32.76 -3.20 30.48
N LEU A 306 -31.47 -3.44 30.28
CA LEU A 306 -30.96 -4.35 29.26
C LEU A 306 -30.88 -5.76 29.85
N HIS A 307 -31.85 -6.63 29.56
CA HIS A 307 -31.69 -8.07 29.79
C HIS A 307 -31.04 -8.72 28.57
N ARG A 308 -30.38 -9.86 28.79
CA ARG A 308 -29.63 -10.63 27.78
C ARG A 308 -30.38 -10.97 26.49
N ASP A 309 -31.72 -10.94 26.50
CA ASP A 309 -32.56 -11.34 25.36
C ASP A 309 -33.11 -10.19 24.50
N ARG A 310 -32.43 -9.03 24.42
CA ARG A 310 -32.84 -7.89 23.55
C ARG A 310 -34.28 -7.38 23.76
N ARG A 311 -34.91 -7.63 24.92
CA ARG A 311 -36.21 -7.01 25.29
C ARG A 311 -36.01 -5.88 26.28
N VAL A 312 -36.44 -4.67 25.89
CA VAL A 312 -36.48 -3.48 26.76
C VAL A 312 -37.71 -3.57 27.65
N LEU A 313 -37.53 -3.85 28.94
CA LEU A 313 -38.59 -3.71 29.94
C LEU A 313 -38.68 -2.26 30.41
N LYS A 314 -39.91 -1.72 30.40
CA LYS A 314 -40.24 -0.30 30.60
C LYS A 314 -40.67 -0.08 32.07
N ASP A 315 -39.89 0.61 32.87
CA ASP A 315 -40.20 0.78 34.31
C ASP A 315 -40.82 2.15 34.64
N LYS A 316 -40.29 3.26 34.11
CA LYS A 316 -40.83 4.62 34.35
C LYS A 316 -40.51 5.54 33.17
N ILE A 317 -41.53 6.21 32.63
CA ILE A 317 -41.42 7.23 31.59
C ILE A 317 -41.82 8.56 32.24
N ASN A 318 -40.85 9.43 32.51
CA ASN A 318 -41.15 10.82 32.85
C ASN A 318 -41.33 11.58 31.53
N ARG A 319 -42.43 12.33 31.41
CA ARG A 319 -42.73 13.14 30.22
C ARG A 319 -42.77 14.61 30.60
N ILE A 320 -42.11 15.42 29.81
CA ILE A 320 -42.11 16.87 29.91
C ILE A 320 -42.63 17.39 28.58
N ASP A 321 -43.84 17.96 28.58
CA ASP A 321 -44.40 18.62 27.40
C ASP A 321 -44.07 20.12 27.47
N VAL A 322 -43.21 20.57 26.56
CA VAL A 322 -42.85 21.98 26.39
C VAL A 322 -43.84 22.59 25.41
N LYS A 323 -44.76 23.43 25.91
CA LYS A 323 -45.72 24.16 25.08
C LYS A 323 -45.17 25.50 24.66
N ILE A 324 -45.37 25.86 23.41
CA ILE A 324 -44.98 27.14 22.83
C ILE A 324 -46.21 28.05 22.90
N ILE A 325 -46.16 29.04 23.78
CA ILE A 325 -47.24 30.00 24.00
C ILE A 325 -46.87 31.36 23.42
N LYS A 326 -47.88 32.13 23.03
CA LYS A 326 -47.69 33.50 22.54
C LYS A 326 -47.48 34.42 23.74
N ASN A 327 -46.45 35.26 23.69
CA ASN A 327 -46.31 36.35 24.65
C ASN A 327 -47.10 37.57 24.16
N ASN A 328 -48.14 37.95 24.88
CA ASN A 328 -48.99 39.10 24.53
C ASN A 328 -48.41 40.44 25.00
N GLN A 329 -47.26 40.45 25.69
CA GLN A 329 -46.65 41.68 26.22
C GLN A 329 -45.90 42.48 25.15
N SER A 330 -45.53 41.89 24.01
CA SER A 330 -44.85 42.56 22.89
C SER A 330 -45.70 42.59 21.61
N LYS A 331 -45.70 43.70 20.86
CA LYS A 331 -46.38 43.81 19.53
C LYS A 331 -45.71 42.96 18.43
N ILE A 332 -44.45 42.53 18.63
CA ILE A 332 -43.79 41.47 17.84
C ILE A 332 -44.16 40.13 18.47
N LEU A 333 -44.55 39.14 17.64
CA LEU A 333 -44.85 37.78 18.10
C LEU A 333 -43.58 37.14 18.65
N PHE A 334 -43.39 37.22 19.96
CA PHE A 334 -42.41 36.44 20.69
C PHE A 334 -43.10 35.24 21.32
N TYR A 335 -42.51 34.07 21.11
CA TYR A 335 -42.95 32.86 21.78
C TYR A 335 -42.34 32.82 23.20
N LYS A 336 -43.05 32.18 24.13
CA LYS A 336 -42.52 31.72 25.42
C LYS A 336 -42.70 30.21 25.50
N LEU A 337 -41.85 29.55 26.28
CA LEU A 337 -41.94 28.13 26.54
C LEU A 337 -42.68 27.94 27.86
N LYS A 338 -43.69 27.08 27.89
CA LYS A 338 -44.47 26.78 29.08
C LYS A 338 -44.35 25.30 29.40
N VAL A 339 -43.89 25.00 30.61
CA VAL A 339 -43.91 23.66 31.19
C VAL A 339 -44.75 23.73 32.45
N ASN A 340 -45.82 22.95 32.51
CA ASN A 340 -46.81 23.01 33.59
C ASN A 340 -47.35 24.45 33.77
N ASN A 341 -47.09 25.08 34.93
CA ASN A 341 -47.50 26.46 35.28
C ASN A 341 -46.36 27.48 35.24
N VAL A 342 -45.15 27.10 34.79
CA VAL A 342 -43.99 27.99 34.73
C VAL A 342 -43.72 28.39 33.27
N GLU A 343 -43.45 29.68 33.05
CA GLU A 343 -43.09 30.25 31.75
C GLU A 343 -41.60 30.57 31.70
N TYR A 344 -40.97 30.19 30.59
CA TYR A 344 -39.56 30.42 30.27
C TYR A 344 -39.47 31.25 28.99
N ASP A 345 -38.43 32.07 28.91
CA ASP A 345 -38.17 32.87 27.72
C ASP A 345 -37.69 32.00 26.55
N PHE A 346 -38.01 32.42 25.33
CA PHE A 346 -37.58 31.75 24.10
C PHE A 346 -36.18 32.20 23.70
N ASN A 347 -35.22 31.90 24.58
CA ASN A 347 -33.80 32.20 24.46
C ASN A 347 -32.99 31.12 25.21
N ASP A 348 -31.68 31.11 25.01
CA ASP A 348 -30.79 30.09 25.55
C ASP A 348 -30.85 29.98 27.09
N GLU A 349 -30.87 31.10 27.79
CA GLU A 349 -31.04 31.14 29.25
C GLU A 349 -32.38 30.51 29.71
N GLY A 350 -33.46 30.75 28.96
CA GLY A 350 -34.77 30.16 29.21
C GLY A 350 -34.81 28.65 28.94
N PHE A 351 -34.12 28.17 27.90
CA PHE A 351 -33.97 26.73 27.64
C PHE A 351 -33.17 26.03 28.75
N GLU A 352 -32.07 26.64 29.22
CA GLU A 352 -31.27 26.10 30.33
C GLU A 352 -32.10 26.00 31.61
N LYS A 353 -32.77 27.09 32.02
CA LYS A 353 -33.65 27.10 33.20
C LYS A 353 -34.76 26.06 33.09
N LEU A 354 -35.40 25.94 31.91
CA LEU A 354 -36.41 24.94 31.65
C LEU A 354 -35.89 23.52 31.91
N LEU A 355 -34.68 23.21 31.44
CA LEU A 355 -34.08 21.90 31.62
C LEU A 355 -33.66 21.67 33.07
N PHE A 356 -32.95 22.60 33.71
CA PHE A 356 -32.49 22.46 35.10
C PHE A 356 -33.63 22.33 36.12
N GLU A 357 -34.71 23.11 35.95
CA GLU A 357 -35.81 23.15 36.92
C GLU A 357 -36.84 22.04 36.74
N ASN A 358 -37.10 21.61 35.49
CA ASN A 358 -38.15 20.62 35.20
C ASN A 358 -37.62 19.20 35.00
N ILE A 359 -36.34 19.03 34.66
CA ILE A 359 -35.68 17.72 34.70
C ILE A 359 -35.20 17.48 36.14
N LYS A 360 -36.14 17.36 37.08
CA LYS A 360 -35.84 16.87 38.44
C LYS A 360 -35.51 15.39 38.37
N VAL A 361 -34.24 15.05 38.21
CA VAL A 361 -33.79 13.68 38.47
C VAL A 361 -33.35 13.58 39.92
N ASP A 362 -34.34 13.46 40.81
CA ASP A 362 -34.12 13.17 42.23
C ASP A 362 -33.17 11.96 42.37
N ASN A 363 -32.12 12.12 43.19
CA ASN A 363 -31.20 11.07 43.65
C ASN A 363 -30.18 10.46 42.65
N LEU A 364 -29.71 11.20 41.64
CA LEU A 364 -28.64 10.69 40.74
C LEU A 364 -27.24 10.55 41.39
N ILE A 365 -26.96 11.09 42.58
CA ILE A 365 -25.67 10.93 43.30
C ILE A 365 -25.86 10.02 44.54
N LYS A 366 -25.80 8.69 44.36
CA LYS A 366 -25.18 7.75 45.31
C LYS A 366 -25.21 6.31 44.79
N ASN A 367 -24.08 5.64 45.02
CA ASN A 367 -23.78 4.23 44.72
C ASN A 367 -24.78 3.24 45.36
N LYS A 368 -25.15 2.13 44.72
CA LYS A 368 -24.50 0.79 44.92
C LYS A 368 -24.95 -0.25 43.86
N LYS A 369 -24.08 -1.25 43.67
CA LYS A 369 -24.15 -2.45 42.82
C LYS A 369 -25.37 -3.32 43.13
N GLU A 370 -25.88 -4.02 42.11
CA GLU A 370 -26.17 -5.46 42.19
C GLU A 370 -26.33 -6.11 40.80
N SER A 371 -26.32 -7.43 40.82
CA SER A 371 -25.70 -8.39 39.89
C SER A 371 -26.69 -9.17 39.01
N ILE A 372 -26.17 -10.24 38.36
CA ILE A 372 -26.82 -11.41 37.72
C ILE A 372 -27.01 -11.25 36.20
N SER A 373 -26.78 -12.22 35.32
CA SER A 373 -26.62 -13.70 35.30
C SER A 373 -25.50 -14.00 34.27
N SER A 374 -24.68 -15.06 34.24
CA SER A 374 -24.81 -16.55 34.11
C SER A 374 -25.31 -17.06 32.74
N GLU A 375 -24.38 -17.26 31.78
CA GLU A 375 -24.67 -17.96 30.50
C GLU A 375 -23.86 -19.26 30.42
N ARG A 376 -24.45 -20.20 29.70
CA ARG A 376 -24.33 -21.65 29.80
C ARG A 376 -22.91 -22.20 29.58
N LEU A 377 -22.62 -23.30 30.28
CA LEU A 377 -21.47 -24.18 30.06
C LEU A 377 -21.34 -24.58 28.58
N ILE A 378 -20.12 -24.49 28.03
CA ILE A 378 -19.74 -25.15 26.78
C ILE A 378 -18.81 -26.31 27.14
N ASN A 379 -19.38 -27.48 27.43
CA ASN A 379 -18.63 -28.71 27.66
C ASN A 379 -18.49 -29.51 26.35
N LYS A 380 -17.89 -28.92 25.32
CA LYS A 380 -17.64 -29.57 24.02
C LYS A 380 -16.26 -29.21 23.48
N ASP A 381 -15.71 -30.05 22.61
CA ASP A 381 -14.52 -29.75 21.83
C ASP A 381 -14.77 -28.54 20.91
N ILE A 382 -13.73 -27.74 20.71
CA ILE A 382 -13.83 -26.40 20.14
C ILE A 382 -12.89 -26.19 18.96
N TYR A 383 -13.32 -25.36 18.02
CA TYR A 383 -12.48 -24.75 17.01
C TYR A 383 -12.25 -23.26 17.35
N MET A 384 -11.02 -22.78 17.30
CA MET A 384 -10.68 -21.36 17.48
C MET A 384 -10.04 -20.77 16.22
N ASN A 385 -10.48 -19.58 15.83
CA ASN A 385 -9.91 -18.88 14.68
C ASN A 385 -9.66 -17.41 15.00
N PHE A 386 -8.38 -17.04 15.06
CA PHE A 386 -7.90 -15.69 15.36
C PHE A 386 -7.06 -15.10 14.22
N ASN A 387 -7.15 -15.70 13.04
CA ASN A 387 -6.33 -15.37 11.87
C ASN A 387 -7.09 -14.48 10.88
N SER A 388 -8.15 -13.82 11.33
CA SER A 388 -8.99 -12.95 10.51
C SER A 388 -9.42 -11.72 11.29
N GLN A 389 -10.00 -10.74 10.57
CA GLN A 389 -10.54 -9.50 11.14
C GLN A 389 -11.74 -9.72 12.10
N SER A 390 -12.22 -10.96 12.22
CA SER A 390 -13.15 -11.38 13.26
C SER A 390 -12.65 -12.64 13.94
N LEU A 391 -12.74 -12.66 15.27
CA LEU A 391 -12.39 -13.83 16.07
C LEU A 391 -13.58 -14.78 16.09
N PHE A 392 -13.35 -16.09 15.91
CA PHE A 392 -14.42 -17.09 15.96
C PHE A 392 -14.07 -18.20 16.96
N ILE A 393 -15.11 -18.66 17.67
CA ILE A 393 -15.12 -19.99 18.29
C ILE A 393 -16.22 -20.77 17.58
N ASP A 394 -15.85 -21.90 16.99
CA ASP A 394 -16.69 -22.63 16.04
C ASP A 394 -17.20 -21.69 14.92
N ASN A 395 -18.52 -21.59 14.73
CA ASN A 395 -19.16 -20.67 13.81
C ASN A 395 -19.66 -19.38 14.47
N GLU A 396 -19.44 -19.21 15.78
CA GLU A 396 -19.86 -18.05 16.54
C GLU A 396 -18.75 -16.98 16.56
N ALA A 397 -19.10 -15.79 16.08
CA ALA A 397 -18.21 -14.64 16.19
C ALA A 397 -18.07 -14.25 17.67
N LEU A 398 -16.84 -14.14 18.12
CA LEU A 398 -16.50 -13.65 19.44
C LEU A 398 -16.68 -12.14 19.49
N GLU A 399 -17.83 -11.68 20.00
CA GLU A 399 -17.97 -10.31 20.49
C GLU A 399 -17.23 -10.19 21.82
N ILE A 400 -15.90 -10.16 21.78
CA ILE A 400 -15.13 -9.83 22.97
C ILE A 400 -15.25 -8.32 23.13
N ARG A 401 -16.25 -7.89 23.91
CA ARG A 401 -16.15 -6.63 24.64
C ARG A 401 -14.88 -6.74 25.48
N SER A 402 -13.79 -6.14 25.02
CA SER A 402 -12.54 -6.10 25.78
C SER A 402 -12.84 -5.44 27.12
N TYR A 403 -12.81 -6.22 28.18
CA TYR A 403 -12.77 -5.71 29.54
C TYR A 403 -11.67 -6.51 30.23
N ASN A 404 -10.56 -5.85 30.55
CA ASN A 404 -9.45 -6.46 31.26
C ASN A 404 -9.58 -6.15 32.76
N LYS A 405 -10.44 -6.92 33.46
CA LYS A 405 -10.75 -6.78 34.91
C LYS A 405 -9.68 -7.25 35.89
N LYS A 406 -8.45 -7.43 35.41
CA LYS A 406 -7.21 -7.68 36.17
C LYS A 406 -6.03 -6.87 35.65
N LEU A 407 -6.27 -5.90 34.76
CA LEU A 407 -5.80 -4.53 34.98
C LEU A 407 -6.83 -3.76 35.83
N ASP A 408 -8.15 -3.97 35.58
CA ASP A 408 -9.22 -3.57 36.49
C ASP A 408 -9.23 -4.45 37.73
N ASN A 409 -8.16 -4.43 38.52
CA ASN A 409 -8.29 -4.91 39.88
C ASN A 409 -6.97 -5.04 40.70
N PHE A 410 -5.78 -4.61 40.22
CA PHE A 410 -4.76 -3.97 41.10
C PHE A 410 -5.41 -2.75 41.79
N MET A 411 -6.24 -2.06 41.02
CA MET A 411 -7.65 -1.87 41.24
C MET A 411 -8.43 -2.39 42.54
N ASP A 412 -9.64 -1.93 42.94
CA ASP A 412 -10.70 -2.80 43.59
C ASP A 412 -12.16 -2.45 43.17
N VAL A 413 -12.95 -3.43 42.68
CA VAL A 413 -14.06 -3.22 41.70
C VAL A 413 -15.36 -2.68 42.34
N LYS A 414 -16.01 -1.65 41.75
CA LYS A 414 -17.50 -1.58 41.70
C LYS A 414 -18.11 -1.05 40.38
N ASP A 415 -19.04 -1.86 39.85
CA ASP A 415 -19.81 -1.70 38.62
C ASP A 415 -20.67 -0.41 38.55
N ASN A 416 -20.63 0.28 37.41
CA ASN A 416 -21.63 0.23 36.32
C ASN A 416 -21.38 1.42 35.38
N PHE A 417 -21.19 1.12 34.08
CA PHE A 417 -21.24 2.04 32.93
C PHE A 417 -20.39 3.33 33.02
N LEU A 418 -19.11 3.21 32.65
CA LEU A 418 -18.26 4.33 32.19
C LEU A 418 -17.24 3.80 31.18
N SER A 419 -17.42 4.13 29.90
CA SER A 419 -16.32 4.12 28.93
C SER A 419 -15.49 5.39 29.16
N GLN A 420 -14.36 5.28 29.85
CA GLN A 420 -13.25 6.20 29.66
C GLN A 420 -12.08 5.34 29.17
N ASN A 421 -11.82 5.42 27.86
CA ASN A 421 -10.81 4.66 27.11
C ASN A 421 -10.97 3.13 27.01
N GLU A 422 -12.11 2.67 26.48
CA GLU A 422 -12.27 1.28 26.01
C GLU A 422 -11.73 1.14 24.57
N GLN A 423 -10.40 1.09 24.41
CA GLN A 423 -9.81 0.66 23.14
C GLN A 423 -9.86 -0.87 23.03
N GLN A 424 -10.81 -1.37 22.25
CA GLN A 424 -10.87 -2.76 21.80
C GLN A 424 -9.66 -3.06 20.92
N ALA A 425 -8.66 -3.74 21.46
CA ALA A 425 -7.60 -4.33 20.68
C ALA A 425 -8.01 -5.76 20.28
N HIS A 426 -8.60 -5.90 19.10
CA HIS A 426 -8.59 -7.19 18.41
C HIS A 426 -7.21 -7.30 17.77
N TYR A 427 -6.29 -8.03 18.38
CA TYR A 427 -4.99 -8.28 17.75
C TYR A 427 -5.15 -9.42 16.75
N HIS A 428 -4.79 -9.15 15.49
CA HIS A 428 -4.66 -10.20 14.47
C HIS A 428 -3.44 -11.08 14.81
N ILE A 429 -3.49 -12.40 14.61
CA ILE A 429 -2.37 -13.29 15.03
C ILE A 429 -1.01 -12.85 14.45
N ASN A 430 -0.98 -12.31 13.22
CA ASN A 430 0.24 -11.78 12.62
C ASN A 430 0.79 -10.55 13.35
N GLU A 431 -0.07 -9.69 13.88
CA GLU A 431 0.33 -8.53 14.69
C GLU A 431 0.88 -8.99 16.04
N ILE A 432 0.33 -10.07 16.60
CA ILE A 432 0.80 -10.69 17.86
C ILE A 432 2.18 -11.32 17.72
N VAL A 433 2.42 -11.96 16.57
CA VAL A 433 3.66 -12.70 16.31
C VAL A 433 4.78 -11.79 15.79
N SER A 434 4.45 -10.59 15.30
CA SER A 434 5.42 -9.62 14.77
C SER A 434 5.92 -8.58 15.78
N LEU A 435 5.29 -8.46 16.96
CA LEU A 435 5.64 -7.49 18.00
C LEU A 435 6.03 -8.22 19.30
N ASP A 436 7.31 -8.13 19.70
CA ASP A 436 7.86 -8.75 20.91
C ASP A 436 7.03 -8.43 22.19
N GLU A 437 6.43 -7.24 22.26
CA GLU A 437 5.63 -6.78 23.41
C GLU A 437 4.25 -7.49 23.54
N THR A 438 3.72 -8.07 22.46
CA THR A 438 2.39 -8.70 22.46
C THR A 438 2.39 -10.20 22.78
N ILE A 439 3.57 -10.83 22.73
CA ILE A 439 3.80 -12.24 23.01
C ILE A 439 3.35 -12.61 24.44
N ASP A 440 3.60 -11.72 25.40
CA ASP A 440 3.26 -11.93 26.82
C ASP A 440 1.77 -11.71 27.14
N ILE A 441 1.04 -11.06 26.24
CA ILE A 441 -0.36 -10.66 26.44
C ILE A 441 -1.31 -11.76 25.94
N PHE A 442 -0.98 -12.41 24.83
CA PHE A 442 -1.88 -13.38 24.18
C PHE A 442 -2.23 -14.62 25.03
N PRO A 443 -1.31 -15.23 25.81
CA PRO A 443 -1.66 -16.34 26.72
C PRO A 443 -2.71 -15.93 27.76
N LYS A 444 -2.58 -14.73 28.32
CA LYS A 444 -3.53 -14.17 29.31
C LYS A 444 -4.88 -13.87 28.67
N TYR A 445 -4.88 -13.45 27.41
CA TYR A 445 -6.10 -13.24 26.65
C TYR A 445 -6.85 -14.56 26.37
N LEU A 446 -6.12 -15.62 26.01
CA LEU A 446 -6.69 -16.95 25.79
C LEU A 446 -7.25 -17.55 27.08
N GLU A 447 -6.55 -17.35 28.20
CA GLU A 447 -7.02 -17.71 29.55
C GLU A 447 -8.34 -16.99 29.88
N TYR A 448 -8.41 -15.68 29.65
CA TYR A 448 -9.63 -14.90 29.85
C TYR A 448 -10.81 -15.39 28.98
N ILE A 449 -10.58 -15.73 27.71
CA ILE A 449 -11.62 -16.29 26.83
C ILE A 449 -12.15 -17.60 27.40
N LYS A 450 -11.25 -18.49 27.83
CA LYS A 450 -11.63 -19.77 28.43
C LYS A 450 -12.44 -19.60 29.70
N GLU A 451 -12.03 -18.72 30.61
CA GLU A 451 -12.77 -18.41 31.84
C GLU A 451 -14.16 -17.84 31.52
N LYS A 452 -14.22 -16.83 30.63
CA LYS A 452 -15.49 -16.15 30.28
C LYS A 452 -16.48 -17.06 29.57
N ARG A 453 -15.99 -18.01 28.78
CA ARG A 453 -16.79 -18.98 28.02
C ARG A 453 -16.94 -20.33 28.74
N ASN A 454 -16.38 -20.47 29.95
CA ASN A 454 -16.34 -21.73 30.71
C ASN A 454 -15.89 -22.94 29.88
N ILE A 455 -14.77 -22.80 29.17
CA ILE A 455 -14.20 -23.85 28.31
C ILE A 455 -13.29 -24.74 29.18
N ASP A 456 -13.58 -26.05 29.22
CA ASP A 456 -12.74 -27.02 29.93
C ASP A 456 -11.39 -27.23 29.21
N LYS A 457 -10.29 -27.20 29.98
CA LYS A 457 -8.93 -27.50 29.51
C LYS A 457 -8.77 -28.94 29.01
N GLN A 458 -9.66 -29.85 29.41
CA GLN A 458 -9.66 -31.25 28.97
C GLN A 458 -10.22 -31.44 27.55
N ASN A 459 -11.01 -30.49 27.05
CA ASN A 459 -11.55 -30.53 25.70
C ASN A 459 -10.42 -30.42 24.66
N ILE A 460 -10.58 -31.09 23.52
CA ILE A 460 -9.69 -30.94 22.39
C ILE A 460 -9.96 -29.57 21.76
N CYS A 461 -8.90 -28.77 21.63
CA CYS A 461 -8.93 -27.49 20.94
C CYS A 461 -8.20 -27.62 19.60
N ILE A 462 -8.92 -27.47 18.49
CA ILE A 462 -8.27 -27.24 17.19
C ILE A 462 -8.28 -25.75 16.88
N TYR A 463 -7.20 -25.23 16.32
CA TYR A 463 -7.14 -23.81 15.95
C TYR A 463 -6.62 -23.63 14.53
N SER A 464 -7.10 -22.58 13.84
CA SER A 464 -6.59 -22.28 12.51
C SER A 464 -5.12 -21.85 12.58
N SER A 465 -4.31 -22.40 11.68
CA SER A 465 -2.92 -22.02 11.49
C SER A 465 -2.74 -21.42 10.09
N LEU A 466 -1.97 -20.34 10.00
CA LEU A 466 -1.65 -19.66 8.76
C LEU A 466 -0.51 -20.38 8.04
N GLU A 467 -0.71 -20.73 6.78
CA GLU A 467 0.31 -21.42 5.96
C GLU A 467 1.55 -20.54 5.70
N ALA A 468 1.44 -19.22 5.84
CA ALA A 468 2.55 -18.27 5.69
C ALA A 468 3.45 -18.15 6.94
N LEU A 469 3.09 -18.72 8.08
CA LEU A 469 3.89 -18.58 9.31
C LEU A 469 5.15 -19.42 9.22
N ASP A 470 6.28 -18.84 9.65
CA ASP A 470 7.53 -19.56 9.82
C ASP A 470 7.47 -20.53 11.03
N SER A 471 8.48 -21.40 11.13
CA SER A 471 8.53 -22.45 12.16
C SER A 471 8.61 -21.90 13.59
N ASP A 472 9.24 -20.75 13.82
CA ASP A 472 9.36 -20.17 15.17
C ASP A 472 8.06 -19.55 15.62
N SER A 473 7.42 -18.83 14.71
CA SER A 473 6.07 -18.31 14.87
C SER A 473 5.08 -19.42 15.22
N GLN A 474 5.15 -20.56 14.52
CA GLN A 474 4.32 -21.74 14.82
C GLN A 474 4.65 -22.36 16.17
N LYS A 475 5.94 -22.49 16.52
CA LYS A 475 6.40 -22.99 17.83
C LYS A 475 5.88 -22.12 18.97
N MET A 476 5.96 -20.81 18.80
CA MET A 476 5.47 -19.84 19.78
C MET A 476 3.96 -19.98 19.96
N LEU A 477 3.19 -19.97 18.88
CA LEU A 477 1.73 -20.15 18.93
C LEU A 477 1.33 -21.48 19.58
N SER A 478 1.96 -22.58 19.19
CA SER A 478 1.69 -23.91 19.78
C SER A 478 1.95 -23.89 21.29
N SER A 479 3.04 -23.27 21.73
CA SER A 479 3.32 -23.12 23.17
C SER A 479 2.26 -22.29 23.91
N ILE A 480 1.66 -21.29 23.27
CA ILE A 480 0.60 -20.47 23.88
C ILE A 480 -0.68 -21.29 24.05
N TYR A 481 -1.08 -22.06 23.02
CA TYR A 481 -2.24 -22.94 23.13
C TYR A 481 -2.01 -24.10 24.11
N ASP A 482 -0.84 -24.72 24.10
CA ASP A 482 -0.48 -25.82 25.01
C ASP A 482 -0.43 -25.39 26.48
N SER A 483 -0.11 -24.12 26.75
CA SER A 483 -0.19 -23.56 28.11
C SER A 483 -1.63 -23.45 28.63
N ASN A 484 -2.61 -23.47 27.72
CA ASN A 484 -4.01 -23.25 28.00
C ASN A 484 -4.88 -24.51 27.84
N PHE A 485 -4.52 -25.45 26.98
CA PHE A 485 -5.29 -26.66 26.71
C PHE A 485 -4.43 -27.90 26.92
N ASN A 486 -5.00 -28.97 27.47
CA ASN A 486 -4.29 -30.24 27.61
C ASN A 486 -4.03 -30.90 26.24
N LYS A 487 -4.90 -30.62 25.25
CA LYS A 487 -4.82 -31.12 23.88
C LYS A 487 -5.20 -30.01 22.91
N SER A 488 -4.20 -29.35 22.34
CA SER A 488 -4.34 -28.33 21.31
C SER A 488 -3.64 -28.72 20.03
N TYR A 489 -4.28 -28.49 18.88
CA TYR A 489 -3.72 -28.87 17.58
C TYR A 489 -3.95 -27.78 16.51
N PRO A 490 -2.89 -27.28 15.85
CA PRO A 490 -3.04 -26.37 14.72
C PRO A 490 -3.64 -27.10 13.52
N ILE A 491 -4.44 -26.45 12.69
CA ILE A 491 -4.93 -26.98 11.41
C ILE A 491 -4.77 -25.92 10.34
N TRP A 492 -4.16 -26.27 9.20
CA TRP A 492 -4.07 -25.37 8.04
C TRP A 492 -5.44 -24.90 7.57
N ARG A 493 -5.53 -23.63 7.19
CA ARG A 493 -6.79 -23.02 6.73
C ARG A 493 -7.28 -23.64 5.43
N SER A 494 -6.39 -24.01 4.54
CA SER A 494 -6.68 -24.75 3.31
C SER A 494 -7.23 -26.16 3.58
N ILE A 495 -6.74 -26.84 4.62
CA ILE A 495 -7.30 -28.12 5.09
C ILE A 495 -8.68 -27.92 5.74
N LEU A 496 -8.83 -26.91 6.60
CA LEU A 496 -10.13 -26.54 7.19
C LEU A 496 -11.17 -26.25 6.11
N ALA A 497 -10.81 -25.47 5.09
CA ALA A 497 -11.67 -25.16 3.96
C ALA A 497 -12.04 -26.40 3.15
N THR A 498 -11.09 -27.33 2.96
CA THR A 498 -11.35 -28.59 2.25
C THR A 498 -12.35 -29.47 3.00
N TYR A 499 -12.16 -29.67 4.32
CA TYR A 499 -13.10 -30.43 5.15
C TYR A 499 -14.48 -29.74 5.22
N SER A 500 -14.51 -28.42 5.29
CA SER A 500 -15.76 -27.64 5.31
C SER A 500 -16.52 -27.73 3.98
N THR A 501 -15.82 -27.77 2.85
CA THR A 501 -16.43 -28.01 1.53
C THR A 501 -17.03 -29.41 1.47
N LYS A 502 -16.37 -30.43 2.01
CA LYS A 502 -16.87 -31.81 2.02
C LYS A 502 -18.19 -31.93 2.80
N SER A 503 -18.31 -31.22 3.92
CA SER A 503 -19.53 -31.18 4.74
C SER A 503 -20.68 -30.46 4.04
N SER A 504 -20.40 -29.41 3.28
CA SER A 504 -21.42 -28.54 2.65
C SER A 504 -21.79 -28.92 1.22
N ASP A 505 -20.85 -29.46 0.44
CA ASP A 505 -21.01 -29.77 -0.99
C ASP A 505 -20.10 -30.94 -1.41
N LYS A 506 -20.48 -32.13 -0.96
CA LYS A 506 -19.72 -33.38 -1.22
C LYS A 506 -19.54 -33.68 -2.71
N LYS A 507 -20.41 -33.14 -3.59
CA LYS A 507 -20.33 -33.34 -5.04
C LYS A 507 -19.20 -32.54 -5.69
N TRP A 508 -18.81 -31.41 -5.09
CA TRP A 508 -17.70 -30.60 -5.60
C TRP A 508 -16.33 -31.27 -5.40
N LEU A 509 -16.16 -32.19 -4.44
CA LEU A 509 -14.87 -32.85 -4.18
C LEU A 509 -14.88 -34.33 -4.63
N GLU A 510 -14.35 -34.63 -5.82
CA GLU A 510 -14.23 -36.00 -6.31
C GLU A 510 -13.17 -36.81 -5.54
N THR A 511 -13.09 -38.13 -5.80
CA THR A 511 -12.16 -39.03 -5.10
C THR A 511 -10.73 -38.99 -5.64
N LYS A 512 -10.50 -38.34 -6.79
CA LYS A 512 -9.18 -38.12 -7.41
C LYS A 512 -9.10 -36.72 -8.03
N ASP A 513 -8.91 -35.72 -7.19
CA ASP A 513 -8.90 -34.31 -7.59
C ASP A 513 -7.66 -33.57 -7.12
N LYS A 514 -7.18 -32.63 -7.94
CA LYS A 514 -6.13 -31.67 -7.58
C LYS A 514 -6.71 -30.27 -7.76
N PHE A 515 -6.69 -29.45 -6.74
CA PHE A 515 -7.25 -28.10 -6.78
C PHE A 515 -6.40 -27.12 -5.97
N TYR A 516 -6.60 -25.83 -6.23
CA TYR A 516 -5.90 -24.77 -5.53
C TYR A 516 -6.81 -24.15 -4.47
N VAL A 517 -6.26 -23.80 -3.32
CA VAL A 517 -6.94 -23.02 -2.29
C VAL A 517 -6.30 -21.64 -2.25
N LEU A 518 -7.10 -20.61 -2.54
CA LEU A 518 -6.70 -19.21 -2.48
C LEU A 518 -7.33 -18.57 -1.25
N ASP A 519 -6.51 -18.18 -0.27
CA ASP A 519 -7.00 -17.50 0.93
C ASP A 519 -6.80 -15.99 0.83
N LEU A 520 -7.89 -15.25 0.66
CA LEU A 520 -7.88 -13.78 0.57
C LEU A 520 -8.19 -13.10 1.90
N ASN A 521 -8.58 -13.84 2.94
CA ASN A 521 -9.00 -13.26 4.22
C ASN A 521 -7.85 -12.97 5.17
N ILE A 522 -6.68 -13.55 4.90
CA ILE A 522 -5.45 -13.35 5.67
C ILE A 522 -4.68 -12.11 5.17
N GLU A 523 -3.80 -11.59 6.01
CA GLU A 523 -3.06 -10.34 5.72
C GLU A 523 -2.16 -10.45 4.49
N ILE A 524 -1.47 -11.58 4.35
CA ILE A 524 -0.65 -11.92 3.19
C ILE A 524 -1.35 -13.10 2.52
N PRO A 525 -2.15 -12.88 1.47
CA PRO A 525 -2.90 -13.95 0.84
C PRO A 525 -1.98 -15.07 0.33
N THR A 526 -2.44 -16.31 0.42
CA THR A 526 -1.65 -17.49 0.03
C THR A 526 -2.40 -18.35 -0.99
N ILE A 527 -1.62 -19.14 -1.72
CA ILE A 527 -2.15 -20.18 -2.60
C ILE A 527 -1.53 -21.51 -2.21
N ASN A 528 -2.36 -22.48 -1.86
CA ASN A 528 -1.96 -23.83 -1.51
C ASN A 528 -2.52 -24.83 -2.52
N THR A 529 -1.79 -25.93 -2.74
CA THR A 529 -2.26 -27.02 -3.60
C THR A 529 -2.74 -28.17 -2.73
N ILE A 530 -3.93 -28.70 -3.03
CA ILE A 530 -4.50 -29.87 -2.36
C ILE A 530 -4.71 -30.97 -3.39
N GLU A 531 -4.20 -32.16 -3.11
CA GLU A 531 -4.44 -33.38 -3.88
C GLU A 531 -5.28 -34.34 -3.04
N LYS A 532 -6.47 -34.69 -3.53
CA LYS A 532 -7.35 -35.64 -2.87
C LYS A 532 -7.21 -37.00 -3.53
N GLU A 533 -6.83 -37.99 -2.73
CA GLU A 533 -6.76 -39.38 -3.13
C GLU A 533 -7.63 -40.25 -2.21
N ARG A 534 -8.72 -40.79 -2.75
CA ARG A 534 -9.75 -41.54 -2.01
C ARG A 534 -10.34 -40.70 -0.86
N ASN A 535 -10.00 -41.04 0.39
CA ASN A 535 -10.48 -40.39 1.62
C ASN A 535 -9.40 -39.52 2.29
N THR A 536 -8.27 -39.30 1.62
CA THR A 536 -7.11 -38.61 2.18
C THR A 536 -6.81 -37.36 1.37
N ASN A 537 -6.58 -36.25 2.05
CA ASN A 537 -6.08 -35.02 1.45
C ASN A 537 -4.55 -35.02 1.57
N ARG A 538 -3.82 -34.68 0.51
CA ARG A 538 -2.39 -34.38 0.53
C ARG A 538 -2.24 -32.86 0.39
N HIS A 539 -1.62 -32.25 1.38
CA HIS A 539 -1.39 -30.81 1.47
C HIS A 539 0.01 -30.49 0.96
N HIS A 540 0.13 -29.51 0.08
CA HIS A 540 1.43 -28.97 -0.32
C HIS A 540 1.74 -27.65 0.41
N PRO A 541 3.04 -27.34 0.60
CA PRO A 541 3.48 -26.03 1.06
C PRO A 541 2.93 -24.88 0.20
N VAL A 542 2.98 -23.66 0.76
CA VAL A 542 2.56 -22.43 0.05
C VAL A 542 3.29 -22.31 -1.29
N MET A 543 2.54 -21.99 -2.34
CA MET A 543 3.11 -21.81 -3.67
C MET A 543 4.00 -20.57 -3.72
N ILE A 544 5.21 -20.73 -4.25
CA ILE A 544 6.13 -19.63 -4.49
C ILE A 544 5.73 -18.93 -5.79
N LEU A 545 5.27 -17.69 -5.69
CA LEU A 545 4.91 -16.85 -6.84
C LEU A 545 6.04 -15.87 -7.21
N GLU A 546 6.00 -15.35 -8.43
CA GLU A 546 6.88 -14.25 -8.84
C GLU A 546 6.53 -12.95 -8.06
N GLU A 547 7.47 -12.01 -7.97
CA GLU A 547 7.31 -10.78 -7.15
C GLU A 547 6.11 -9.93 -7.60
N ASN A 548 5.94 -9.78 -8.92
CA ASN A 548 4.78 -9.11 -9.53
C ASN A 548 3.45 -9.79 -9.19
N GLU A 549 3.38 -11.11 -9.21
CA GLU A 549 2.18 -11.88 -8.86
C GLU A 549 1.84 -11.76 -7.37
N ASN A 550 2.86 -11.70 -6.50
CA ASN A 550 2.66 -11.47 -5.07
C ASN A 550 2.10 -10.07 -4.78
N GLU A 551 2.58 -9.02 -5.47
CA GLU A 551 2.03 -7.67 -5.33
C GLU A 551 0.58 -7.59 -5.82
N GLU A 552 0.27 -8.17 -7.00
CA GLU A 552 -1.10 -8.28 -7.52
C GLU A 552 -2.02 -8.99 -6.51
N LEU A 553 -1.51 -10.05 -5.86
CA LEU A 553 -2.25 -10.84 -4.89
C LEU A 553 -2.52 -10.09 -3.57
N LYS A 554 -1.55 -9.32 -3.06
CA LYS A 554 -1.72 -8.49 -1.85
C LYS A 554 -2.84 -7.47 -1.99
N GLU A 555 -3.00 -6.88 -3.18
CA GLU A 555 -4.07 -5.93 -3.49
C GLU A 555 -5.47 -6.56 -3.45
N LEU A 556 -5.57 -7.89 -3.51
CA LEU A 556 -6.82 -8.65 -3.41
C LEU A 556 -7.15 -9.08 -1.97
N SER A 557 -6.31 -8.77 -0.98
CA SER A 557 -6.57 -9.14 0.41
C SER A 557 -7.84 -8.50 0.98
N LEU A 558 -8.45 -9.14 1.98
CA LEU A 558 -9.55 -8.57 2.76
C LEU A 558 -9.12 -7.26 3.42
N LYS A 559 -7.87 -7.15 3.89
CA LYS A 559 -7.33 -5.90 4.44
C LYS A 559 -7.36 -4.76 3.42
N ALA A 560 -6.94 -5.02 2.18
CA ALA A 560 -7.02 -4.06 1.08
C ALA A 560 -8.47 -3.67 0.76
N TYR A 561 -9.39 -4.64 0.76
CA TYR A 561 -10.83 -4.39 0.58
C TYR A 561 -11.41 -3.47 1.67
N LEU A 562 -11.10 -3.74 2.94
CA LEU A 562 -11.54 -2.94 4.08
C LEU A 562 -10.95 -1.52 4.05
N LYS A 563 -9.66 -1.40 3.66
CA LYS A 563 -8.99 -0.11 3.53
C LYS A 563 -9.65 0.75 2.45
N GLU A 564 -9.87 0.20 1.25
CA GLU A 564 -10.54 0.95 0.17
C GLU A 564 -11.98 1.35 0.56
N TYR A 565 -12.68 0.53 1.34
CA TYR A 565 -13.99 0.89 1.87
C TYR A 565 -13.92 2.07 2.82
N LEU A 566 -13.04 2.00 3.82
CA LEU A 566 -12.88 3.05 4.81
C LEU A 566 -12.47 4.38 4.14
N GLU A 567 -11.51 4.36 3.22
CA GLU A 567 -11.07 5.56 2.50
C GLU A 567 -12.20 6.21 1.70
N LYS A 568 -12.99 5.42 0.96
CA LYS A 568 -14.15 5.96 0.22
C LYS A 568 -15.23 6.46 1.15
N TYR A 569 -15.46 5.77 2.27
CA TYR A 569 -16.41 6.20 3.29
C TYR A 569 -16.01 7.57 3.84
N LEU A 570 -14.78 7.70 4.34
CA LEU A 570 -14.25 8.96 4.88
C LEU A 570 -14.33 10.09 3.84
N ASN A 571 -13.97 9.84 2.59
CA ASN A 571 -14.07 10.84 1.51
C ASN A 571 -15.52 11.27 1.22
N VAL A 572 -16.45 10.32 1.11
CA VAL A 572 -17.87 10.60 0.83
C VAL A 572 -18.51 11.44 1.94
N TYR A 573 -18.11 11.21 3.19
CA TYR A 573 -18.62 11.92 4.36
C TYR A 573 -17.72 13.07 4.84
N SER A 574 -16.65 13.40 4.09
CA SER A 574 -15.69 14.48 4.39
C SER A 574 -15.10 14.41 5.82
N ILE A 575 -14.77 13.20 6.26
CA ILE A 575 -14.17 12.93 7.58
C ILE A 575 -12.65 12.86 7.40
N GLU A 576 -11.92 13.74 8.07
CA GLU A 576 -10.45 13.68 8.12
C GLU A 576 -10.00 12.66 9.18
N MET A 577 -9.07 11.79 8.81
CA MET A 577 -8.49 10.76 9.68
C MET A 577 -7.09 10.43 9.21
N ASP A 578 -6.15 10.29 10.13
CA ASP A 578 -4.77 9.95 9.80
C ASP A 578 -4.62 8.45 9.45
N GLU A 579 -3.49 8.06 8.84
CA GLU A 579 -3.26 6.67 8.43
C GLU A 579 -3.11 5.70 9.61
N VAL A 580 -2.64 6.17 10.77
CA VAL A 580 -2.46 5.32 11.97
C VAL A 580 -3.83 4.94 12.52
N GLU A 581 -4.73 5.91 12.63
CA GLU A 581 -6.11 5.70 13.07
C GLU A 581 -6.91 4.83 12.10
N LYS A 582 -6.71 5.00 10.78
CA LYS A 582 -7.32 4.12 9.77
C LYS A 582 -6.87 2.67 9.96
N ASN A 583 -5.57 2.45 10.09
CA ASN A 583 -5.02 1.12 10.30
C ASN A 583 -5.55 0.51 11.60
N PHE A 584 -5.60 1.29 12.69
CA PHE A 584 -6.19 0.87 13.96
C PHE A 584 -7.68 0.49 13.81
N LEU A 585 -8.49 1.26 13.09
CA LEU A 585 -9.90 0.93 12.86
C LEU A 585 -10.08 -0.35 12.07
N ILE A 586 -9.24 -0.58 11.06
CA ILE A 586 -9.25 -1.82 10.27
C ILE A 586 -8.86 -2.99 11.16
N SER A 587 -7.70 -2.95 11.81
CA SER A 587 -7.20 -4.03 12.68
C SER A 587 -8.12 -4.30 13.87
N SER A 588 -8.83 -3.29 14.38
CA SER A 588 -9.83 -3.47 15.45
C SER A 588 -11.07 -4.28 15.02
N GLY A 589 -11.20 -4.69 13.75
CA GLY A 589 -12.34 -5.45 13.25
C GLY A 589 -13.63 -4.64 13.07
N LYS A 590 -13.68 -3.38 13.52
CA LYS A 590 -14.88 -2.53 13.46
C LYS A 590 -15.36 -2.30 12.02
N VAL A 591 -14.43 -2.03 11.10
CA VAL A 591 -14.75 -1.85 9.66
C VAL A 591 -15.35 -3.13 9.08
N TYR A 592 -14.74 -4.28 9.39
CA TYR A 592 -15.24 -5.57 8.96
C TYR A 592 -16.67 -5.83 9.47
N GLU A 593 -16.90 -5.61 10.76
CA GLU A 593 -18.20 -5.84 11.37
C GLU A 593 -19.27 -4.86 10.85
N THR A 594 -18.90 -3.63 10.52
CA THR A 594 -19.78 -2.68 9.82
C THR A 594 -20.24 -3.25 8.47
N ILE A 595 -19.31 -3.74 7.66
CA ILE A 595 -19.61 -4.19 6.30
C ILE A 595 -20.38 -5.52 6.31
N PHE A 596 -19.92 -6.51 7.07
CA PHE A 596 -20.38 -7.89 6.97
C PHE A 596 -21.41 -8.27 8.04
N LYS A 597 -21.35 -7.67 9.24
CA LYS A 597 -22.33 -7.90 10.31
C LYS A 597 -23.41 -6.81 10.37
N ARG A 598 -23.29 -5.76 9.55
CA ARG A 598 -24.18 -4.58 9.53
C ARG A 598 -24.24 -3.90 10.89
N LYS A 599 -23.15 -3.96 11.65
CA LYS A 599 -23.04 -3.27 12.92
C LYS A 599 -22.69 -1.81 12.70
N ARG A 600 -23.02 -1.00 13.69
CA ARG A 600 -22.76 0.44 13.68
C ARG A 600 -21.80 0.72 14.83
N TYR A 601 -20.61 1.24 14.52
CA TYR A 601 -19.59 1.55 15.52
C TYR A 601 -19.45 3.04 15.70
N LEU A 602 -19.50 3.48 16.96
CA LEU A 602 -19.17 4.84 17.33
C LEU A 602 -17.64 4.98 17.40
N ILE A 603 -17.09 5.95 16.69
CA ILE A 603 -15.68 6.31 16.76
C ILE A 603 -15.55 7.53 17.68
N ASN A 604 -15.39 7.27 18.98
CA ASN A 604 -15.46 8.27 20.05
C ASN A 604 -14.49 9.46 19.87
N ASN A 605 -13.30 9.23 19.30
CA ASN A 605 -12.33 10.30 19.11
C ASN A 605 -12.76 11.32 18.04
N MET A 606 -13.68 10.95 17.14
CA MET A 606 -14.08 11.75 15.98
C MET A 606 -15.60 11.99 15.88
N ASN A 607 -16.36 11.52 16.87
CA ASN A 607 -17.81 11.73 16.96
C ASN A 607 -18.61 11.33 15.71
N PHE A 608 -18.27 10.22 15.04
CA PHE A 608 -19.07 9.70 13.92
C PHE A 608 -19.37 8.20 14.05
N TYR A 609 -20.43 7.76 13.35
CA TYR A 609 -20.72 6.35 13.19
C TYR A 609 -20.13 5.80 11.91
N LEU A 610 -19.34 4.75 12.04
CA LEU A 610 -18.99 3.91 10.91
C LEU A 610 -20.16 2.95 10.66
N GLU A 611 -20.93 3.24 9.61
CA GLU A 611 -22.05 2.42 9.16
C GLU A 611 -21.87 1.92 7.73
N ARG A 612 -22.77 1.03 7.33
CA ARG A 612 -22.65 0.31 6.07
C ARG A 612 -23.28 1.10 4.92
N ASP A 613 -22.46 1.70 4.07
CA ASP A 613 -22.90 2.34 2.83
C ASP A 613 -22.93 1.34 1.66
N GLN A 614 -24.14 1.02 1.18
CA GLN A 614 -24.35 0.08 0.09
C GLN A 614 -23.80 0.58 -1.26
N ARG A 615 -23.81 1.89 -1.54
CA ARG A 615 -23.33 2.46 -2.81
C ARG A 615 -21.81 2.30 -2.89
N ILE A 616 -21.10 2.61 -1.80
CA ILE A 616 -19.66 2.43 -1.70
C ILE A 616 -19.30 0.95 -1.86
N LEU A 617 -19.99 0.06 -1.13
CA LEU A 617 -19.77 -1.39 -1.22
C LEU A 617 -19.99 -1.95 -2.62
N THR A 618 -21.01 -1.47 -3.35
CA THR A 618 -21.30 -1.94 -4.71
C THR A 618 -20.17 -1.56 -5.65
N ASN A 619 -19.65 -0.32 -5.55
CA ASN A 619 -18.54 0.15 -6.39
C ASN A 619 -17.24 -0.60 -6.11
N ILE A 620 -16.91 -0.81 -4.83
CA ILE A 620 -15.68 -1.54 -4.43
C ILE A 620 -15.82 -3.02 -4.74
N GLY A 621 -16.97 -3.62 -4.46
CA GLY A 621 -17.26 -5.03 -4.75
C GLY A 621 -17.05 -5.36 -6.23
N ASN A 622 -17.55 -4.52 -7.14
CA ASN A 622 -17.36 -4.73 -8.59
C ASN A 622 -15.89 -4.65 -9.02
N LYS A 623 -15.12 -3.71 -8.44
CA LYS A 623 -13.68 -3.56 -8.71
C LYS A 623 -12.92 -4.81 -8.26
N PHE A 624 -13.09 -5.23 -7.01
CA PHE A 624 -12.42 -6.41 -6.46
C PHE A 624 -12.83 -7.70 -7.15
N TYR A 625 -14.12 -7.84 -7.50
CA TYR A 625 -14.62 -8.98 -8.30
C TYR A 625 -13.85 -9.10 -9.62
N SER A 626 -13.72 -7.99 -10.36
CA SER A 626 -13.03 -7.94 -11.66
C SER A 626 -11.54 -8.23 -11.52
N ASN A 627 -10.88 -7.65 -10.52
CA ASN A 627 -9.45 -7.87 -10.30
C ASN A 627 -9.15 -9.32 -9.89
N ALA A 628 -9.93 -9.89 -8.98
CA ALA A 628 -9.81 -11.30 -8.61
C ALA A 628 -10.03 -12.22 -9.83
N GLN A 629 -11.00 -11.89 -10.69
CA GLN A 629 -11.27 -12.67 -11.90
C GLN A 629 -10.08 -12.65 -12.87
N LYS A 630 -9.47 -11.48 -13.08
CA LYS A 630 -8.27 -11.32 -13.92
C LYS A 630 -7.10 -12.12 -13.38
N PHE A 631 -6.82 -11.99 -12.08
CA PHE A 631 -5.74 -12.71 -11.41
C PHE A 631 -5.91 -14.22 -11.52
N VAL A 632 -7.06 -14.76 -11.12
CA VAL A 632 -7.33 -16.21 -11.15
C VAL A 632 -7.29 -16.76 -12.58
N SER A 633 -7.82 -16.01 -13.56
CA SER A 633 -7.77 -16.43 -14.97
C SER A 633 -6.34 -16.52 -15.49
N LYS A 634 -5.50 -15.53 -15.18
CA LYS A 634 -4.07 -15.50 -15.52
C LYS A 634 -3.33 -16.66 -14.83
N PHE A 635 -3.52 -16.80 -13.52
CA PHE A 635 -2.88 -17.83 -12.69
C PHE A 635 -3.19 -19.27 -13.13
N LEU A 636 -4.42 -19.53 -13.60
CA LEU A 636 -4.86 -20.87 -14.02
C LEU A 636 -4.73 -21.14 -15.53
N THR A 637 -4.13 -20.24 -16.32
CA THR A 637 -4.01 -20.39 -17.79
C THR A 637 -3.43 -21.75 -18.19
N ASP A 638 -2.35 -22.18 -17.52
CA ASP A 638 -1.63 -23.44 -17.79
C ASP A 638 -1.89 -24.53 -16.72
N LYS A 639 -2.92 -24.34 -15.87
CA LYS A 639 -3.19 -25.20 -14.70
C LYS A 639 -4.59 -25.82 -14.78
N ARG A 640 -4.85 -26.79 -13.90
CA ARG A 640 -6.20 -27.38 -13.74
C ARG A 640 -7.18 -26.29 -13.28
N LYS A 641 -8.32 -26.16 -13.96
CA LYS A 641 -9.26 -25.05 -13.77
C LYS A 641 -10.22 -25.28 -12.58
N LYS A 642 -9.69 -25.62 -11.40
CA LYS A 642 -10.47 -25.83 -10.18
C LYS A 642 -9.84 -25.12 -8.98
N ILE A 643 -10.60 -24.25 -8.33
CA ILE A 643 -10.10 -23.40 -7.24
C ILE A 643 -11.15 -23.21 -6.14
N LEU A 644 -10.72 -23.31 -4.90
CA LEU A 644 -11.46 -22.98 -3.69
C LEU A 644 -10.95 -21.64 -3.17
N ILE A 645 -11.82 -20.67 -2.94
CA ILE A 645 -11.44 -19.33 -2.48
C ILE A 645 -12.03 -19.08 -1.10
N ILE A 646 -11.18 -18.77 -0.12
CA ILE A 646 -11.60 -18.29 1.20
C ILE A 646 -11.73 -16.77 1.10
N SER A 647 -12.95 -16.25 1.10
CA SER A 647 -13.20 -14.81 0.95
C SER A 647 -14.53 -14.37 1.53
N ASP A 648 -14.51 -13.38 2.41
CA ASP A 648 -15.73 -12.78 2.96
C ASP A 648 -16.40 -11.77 2.03
N TYR A 649 -15.65 -11.13 1.13
CA TYR A 649 -16.20 -10.13 0.21
C TYR A 649 -16.69 -10.69 -1.14
N LEU A 650 -16.19 -11.84 -1.60
CA LEU A 650 -16.69 -12.49 -2.83
C LEU A 650 -17.99 -13.24 -2.58
N GLY A 651 -19.03 -13.04 -3.39
CA GLY A 651 -20.32 -13.71 -3.20
C GLY A 651 -20.29 -15.22 -3.52
N GLU A 652 -21.26 -15.99 -3.01
CA GLU A 652 -21.42 -17.42 -3.34
C GLU A 652 -21.63 -17.69 -4.84
N LYS A 653 -22.18 -16.72 -5.57
CA LYS A 653 -22.39 -16.76 -7.02
C LYS A 653 -21.15 -16.35 -7.82
N TYR A 654 -20.01 -16.12 -7.17
CA TYR A 654 -18.77 -15.76 -7.85
C TYR A 654 -18.38 -16.88 -8.83
N SER A 655 -18.26 -16.52 -10.11
CA SER A 655 -17.99 -17.48 -11.17
C SER A 655 -17.02 -16.89 -12.18
N ILE A 656 -16.13 -17.73 -12.69
CA ILE A 656 -15.18 -17.37 -13.75
C ILE A 656 -15.41 -18.31 -14.92
N ASN A 657 -15.54 -17.77 -16.12
CA ASN A 657 -15.82 -18.55 -17.32
C ASN A 657 -14.76 -19.65 -17.53
N GLY A 658 -15.22 -20.90 -17.56
CA GLY A 658 -14.38 -22.06 -17.79
C GLY A 658 -13.56 -22.52 -16.58
N ILE A 659 -13.77 -21.96 -15.38
CA ILE A 659 -13.11 -22.35 -14.14
C ILE A 659 -14.16 -22.81 -13.12
N ASP A 660 -13.95 -23.98 -12.53
CA ASP A 660 -14.77 -24.49 -11.43
C ASP A 660 -14.33 -23.81 -10.12
N VAL A 661 -15.11 -22.82 -9.68
CA VAL A 661 -14.81 -21.99 -8.52
C VAL A 661 -15.80 -22.27 -7.40
N LYS A 662 -15.28 -22.50 -6.19
CA LYS A 662 -16.06 -22.53 -4.96
C LYS A 662 -15.57 -21.43 -4.03
N VAL A 663 -16.48 -20.68 -3.41
CA VAL A 663 -16.13 -19.67 -2.40
C VAL A 663 -16.62 -20.14 -1.03
N ILE A 664 -15.77 -20.03 -0.01
CA ILE A 664 -16.08 -20.31 1.40
C ILE A 664 -15.88 -19.04 2.22
N LYS A 665 -16.80 -18.81 3.18
CA LYS A 665 -16.72 -17.72 4.15
C LYS A 665 -15.87 -18.10 5.36
N GLU A 666 -15.32 -17.10 6.03
CA GLU A 666 -14.48 -17.29 7.22
C GLU A 666 -15.20 -18.11 8.32
N LYS A 667 -16.49 -17.80 8.55
CA LYS A 667 -17.35 -18.50 9.52
C LYS A 667 -17.57 -19.99 9.21
N GLU A 668 -17.43 -20.37 7.93
CA GLU A 668 -17.73 -21.71 7.42
C GLU A 668 -16.54 -22.66 7.58
N LEU A 669 -15.33 -22.17 7.87
CA LEU A 669 -14.14 -23.00 8.12
C LEU A 669 -14.32 -23.98 9.30
N SER A 670 -15.27 -23.71 10.19
CA SER A 670 -15.61 -24.55 11.34
C SER A 670 -16.48 -25.76 10.99
N LEU A 671 -17.10 -25.82 9.81
CA LEU A 671 -18.06 -26.86 9.43
C LEU A 671 -17.42 -28.26 9.31
N GLY A 672 -16.10 -28.31 9.13
CA GLY A 672 -15.32 -29.55 9.11
C GLY A 672 -14.84 -30.04 10.48
N LYS A 673 -15.05 -29.28 11.57
CA LYS A 673 -14.34 -29.54 12.85
C LYS A 673 -14.66 -30.91 13.44
N ASP A 674 -15.91 -31.35 13.39
CA ASP A 674 -16.36 -32.55 14.10
C ASP A 674 -15.73 -33.80 13.48
N GLU A 675 -15.60 -33.84 12.15
CA GLU A 675 -14.88 -34.92 11.44
C GLU A 675 -13.39 -34.94 11.82
N ILE A 676 -12.76 -33.77 11.91
CA ILE A 676 -11.34 -33.65 12.29
C ILE A 676 -11.15 -34.13 13.74
N ILE A 677 -11.98 -33.67 14.68
CA ILE A 677 -11.91 -34.05 16.10
C ILE A 677 -12.18 -35.55 16.29
N GLU A 678 -13.15 -36.12 15.57
CA GLU A 678 -13.41 -37.56 15.61
C GLU A 678 -12.19 -38.37 15.12
N LYS A 679 -11.50 -37.91 14.08
CA LYS A 679 -10.25 -38.54 13.63
C LYS A 679 -9.14 -38.41 14.66
N ILE A 680 -8.99 -37.26 15.31
CA ILE A 680 -8.03 -37.04 16.41
C ILE A 680 -8.28 -38.03 17.55
N LYS A 681 -9.52 -38.14 18.03
CA LYS A 681 -9.88 -39.04 19.14
C LYS A 681 -9.59 -40.51 18.85
N ASN A 682 -9.61 -40.90 17.57
CA ASN A 682 -9.38 -42.26 17.11
C ASN A 682 -7.94 -42.50 16.61
N ASN A 683 -7.00 -41.55 16.79
CA ASN A 683 -5.64 -41.61 16.26
C ASN A 683 -5.59 -41.94 14.75
N LYS A 684 -6.54 -41.41 13.99
CA LYS A 684 -6.63 -41.62 12.53
C LYS A 684 -5.92 -40.52 11.77
N LYS A 685 -5.36 -40.87 10.61
CA LYS A 685 -4.84 -39.91 9.65
C LYS A 685 -5.88 -38.85 9.26
N ILE A 686 -5.46 -37.59 9.30
CA ILE A 686 -6.28 -36.45 8.91
C ILE A 686 -5.90 -35.96 7.51
N TRP A 687 -4.61 -35.76 7.24
CA TRP A 687 -4.07 -35.49 5.90
C TRP A 687 -2.64 -36.03 5.77
N ASN A 688 -2.11 -35.99 4.56
CA ASN A 688 -0.69 -36.17 4.26
C ASN A 688 -0.06 -34.80 4.05
N GLU A 689 1.04 -34.53 4.72
CA GLU A 689 1.77 -33.27 4.59
C GLU A 689 2.99 -33.49 3.69
N TYR A 690 3.04 -32.81 2.54
CA TYR A 690 4.29 -32.73 1.79
C TYR A 690 5.23 -31.80 2.54
N LEU A 691 6.36 -32.34 2.98
CA LEU A 691 7.35 -31.57 3.71
C LEU A 691 8.20 -30.74 2.72
N PRO A 692 8.67 -29.55 3.14
CA PRO A 692 9.60 -28.79 2.31
C PRO A 692 10.89 -29.60 2.13
N ASN A 693 11.52 -29.49 0.96
CA ASN A 693 12.83 -30.07 0.76
C ASN A 693 13.82 -29.44 1.76
N LEU A 694 14.44 -30.29 2.58
CA LEU A 694 15.45 -29.94 3.57
C LEU A 694 16.73 -30.67 3.22
N THR A 695 17.84 -29.95 3.16
CA THR A 695 19.16 -30.54 2.90
C THR A 695 20.19 -30.02 3.90
N LEU A 696 21.11 -30.88 4.32
CA LEU A 696 22.29 -30.47 5.09
C LEU A 696 23.47 -30.30 4.17
N GLU A 697 24.16 -29.17 4.27
CA GLU A 697 25.45 -29.02 3.64
C GLU A 697 26.50 -29.81 4.41
N THR A 698 27.16 -30.73 3.71
CA THR A 698 28.27 -31.53 4.21
C THR A 698 29.41 -31.49 3.20
N VAL A 699 30.54 -32.08 3.59
CA VAL A 699 31.72 -32.21 2.74
C VAL A 699 31.91 -33.67 2.40
N LYS A 700 31.93 -33.98 1.10
CA LYS A 700 32.13 -35.34 0.57
C LYS A 700 32.99 -35.28 -0.68
N ASN A 701 33.99 -36.16 -0.77
CA ASN A 701 34.90 -36.26 -1.92
C ASN A 701 35.57 -34.93 -2.30
N GLY A 702 36.02 -34.15 -1.33
CA GLY A 702 36.71 -32.88 -1.60
C GLY A 702 35.79 -31.72 -1.98
N HIS A 703 34.46 -31.85 -1.90
CA HIS A 703 33.51 -30.84 -2.36
C HIS A 703 32.32 -30.68 -1.40
N PHE A 704 31.67 -29.51 -1.44
CA PHE A 704 30.35 -29.33 -0.81
C PHE A 704 29.32 -30.25 -1.46
N TYR A 705 28.55 -30.92 -0.61
CA TYR A 705 27.49 -31.84 -0.97
C TYR A 705 26.26 -31.55 -0.11
N ASN A 706 25.07 -31.66 -0.70
CA ASN A 706 23.82 -31.49 0.01
C ASN A 706 23.24 -32.88 0.28
N LEU A 707 23.21 -33.26 1.55
CA LEU A 707 22.57 -34.48 2.01
C LEU A 707 21.08 -34.19 2.20
N ASP A 708 20.22 -34.83 1.40
CA ASP A 708 18.78 -34.66 1.49
C ASP A 708 18.27 -35.25 2.80
N LEU A 709 17.81 -34.39 3.71
CA LEU A 709 17.08 -34.81 4.90
C LEU A 709 15.63 -35.18 4.56
N ILE A 710 15.04 -34.40 3.66
CA ILE A 710 13.67 -34.57 3.17
C ILE A 710 13.70 -34.28 1.68
N LYS A 711 13.27 -35.25 0.88
CA LYS A 711 13.27 -35.14 -0.58
C LYS A 711 12.09 -34.32 -1.08
N GLU A 712 12.22 -33.83 -2.31
CA GLU A 712 11.10 -33.17 -2.98
C GLU A 712 9.95 -34.16 -3.20
N ASN A 713 8.72 -33.75 -2.86
CA ASN A 713 7.51 -34.58 -2.88
C ASN A 713 7.52 -35.76 -1.89
N GLU A 714 8.30 -35.67 -0.82
CA GLU A 714 8.16 -36.59 0.31
C GLU A 714 7.00 -36.12 1.20
N ASP A 715 5.99 -36.97 1.39
CA ASP A 715 4.86 -36.71 2.28
C ASP A 715 4.85 -37.62 3.51
N VAL A 716 4.35 -37.08 4.61
CA VAL A 716 4.18 -37.81 5.87
C VAL A 716 2.73 -37.84 6.30
N ASP A 717 2.34 -38.93 6.97
CA ASP A 717 1.01 -39.04 7.54
C ASP A 717 0.89 -38.10 8.76
N VAL A 718 -0.04 -37.15 8.71
CA VAL A 718 -0.32 -36.29 9.87
C VAL A 718 -1.31 -36.99 10.79
N ILE A 719 -0.76 -37.54 11.87
CA ILE A 719 -1.48 -38.11 13.02
C ILE A 719 -1.02 -37.34 14.25
N PHE A 720 -1.94 -36.58 14.86
CA PHE A 720 -1.58 -35.74 16.00
C PHE A 720 -1.10 -36.55 17.20
N GLY A 721 -0.02 -36.08 17.82
CA GLY A 721 0.62 -36.74 18.96
C GLY A 721 1.48 -37.95 18.59
N VAL A 722 1.68 -38.25 17.30
CA VAL A 722 2.53 -39.36 16.82
C VAL A 722 3.69 -38.81 16.00
N GLU A 723 4.91 -39.08 16.44
CA GLU A 723 6.13 -38.76 15.69
C GLU A 723 6.26 -39.69 14.46
N GLN A 724 6.59 -39.10 13.31
CA GLN A 724 6.82 -39.82 12.05
C GLN A 724 8.32 -39.88 11.78
N GLU A 725 8.84 -41.09 11.56
CA GLU A 725 10.25 -41.29 11.20
C GLU A 725 10.43 -41.29 9.68
N ILE A 726 11.36 -40.47 9.20
CA ILE A 726 11.80 -40.42 7.81
C ILE A 726 13.24 -40.93 7.77
N ASN A 727 13.44 -42.05 7.06
CA ASN A 727 14.75 -42.67 6.92
C ASN A 727 15.54 -41.98 5.80
N ILE A 728 16.75 -41.53 6.11
CA ILE A 728 17.65 -40.95 5.12
C ILE A 728 18.58 -42.04 4.61
N ASN A 729 18.51 -42.32 3.31
CA ASN A 729 19.33 -43.34 2.65
C ASN A 729 20.71 -42.79 2.23
N GLU A 730 21.26 -41.85 2.99
CA GLU A 730 22.54 -41.19 2.70
C GLU A 730 23.42 -41.13 3.95
N ASP A 731 24.68 -41.54 3.78
CA ASP A 731 25.68 -41.50 4.83
C ASP A 731 26.16 -40.06 5.11
N LEU A 732 26.17 -39.67 6.38
CA LEU A 732 26.83 -38.48 6.90
C LEU A 732 28.22 -38.84 7.44
N VAL A 733 29.25 -38.12 6.97
CA VAL A 733 30.61 -38.26 7.50
C VAL A 733 30.85 -37.22 8.59
N LEU A 734 31.16 -37.69 9.80
CA LEU A 734 31.62 -36.85 10.90
C LEU A 734 33.15 -36.72 10.86
N PRO A 735 33.72 -35.51 10.72
CA PRO A 735 35.16 -35.29 10.63
C PRO A 735 35.89 -35.59 11.95
N LYS A 736 37.12 -36.10 11.82
CA LYS A 736 38.07 -36.24 12.95
C LYS A 736 38.56 -34.90 13.49
N ASP A 737 39.10 -34.93 14.72
CA ASP A 737 39.74 -33.78 15.38
C ASP A 737 38.83 -32.56 15.69
N MET A 738 37.50 -32.68 15.54
CA MET A 738 36.53 -31.62 15.87
C MET A 738 35.82 -31.86 17.20
N GLY A 739 35.78 -30.85 18.09
CA GLY A 739 35.10 -30.94 19.40
C GLY A 739 33.58 -30.70 19.35
N VAL A 740 33.10 -29.95 18.36
CA VAL A 740 31.68 -29.75 18.04
C VAL A 740 31.56 -29.66 16.53
N ILE A 741 30.59 -30.38 15.95
CA ILE A 741 30.41 -30.45 14.50
C ILE A 741 29.10 -29.74 14.16
N LYS A 742 29.12 -28.85 13.15
CA LYS A 742 27.94 -28.09 12.71
C LYS A 742 27.74 -28.24 11.20
N PHE A 743 26.53 -28.57 10.79
CA PHE A 743 26.14 -28.67 9.38
C PHE A 743 25.11 -27.59 9.05
N PRO A 744 25.37 -26.69 8.09
CA PRO A 744 24.37 -25.73 7.63
C PRO A 744 23.11 -26.43 7.09
N LEU A 745 21.93 -25.95 7.48
CA LEU A 745 20.65 -26.40 6.92
C LEU A 745 20.25 -25.48 5.77
N TYR A 746 20.02 -26.06 4.60
CA TYR A 746 19.35 -25.41 3.49
C TYR A 746 17.91 -25.91 3.38
N SER A 747 16.98 -24.96 3.39
CA SER A 747 15.55 -25.23 3.20
C SER A 747 15.03 -24.44 2.01
N GLN A 748 14.23 -25.11 1.17
CA GLN A 748 13.47 -24.42 0.13
C GLN A 748 12.22 -23.71 0.68
N ASP A 749 11.92 -23.85 1.99
CA ASP A 749 10.81 -23.16 2.64
C ASP A 749 10.96 -21.64 2.49
N SER A 750 10.04 -21.03 1.75
CA SER A 750 10.02 -19.61 1.44
C SER A 750 9.88 -18.72 2.68
N ASN A 751 9.38 -19.24 3.79
CA ASN A 751 9.01 -18.42 4.96
C ASN A 751 10.09 -18.40 6.05
N ASN A 752 11.05 -19.34 6.02
CA ASN A 752 12.11 -19.36 7.01
C ASN A 752 13.18 -18.27 6.71
N LYS A 753 13.19 -17.21 7.54
CA LYS A 753 14.13 -16.08 7.45
C LYS A 753 15.46 -16.36 8.15
N LYS A 754 15.56 -17.44 8.92
CA LYS A 754 16.71 -17.73 9.78
C LYS A 754 17.61 -18.82 9.20
N LEU A 755 18.89 -18.71 9.54
CA LEU A 755 19.91 -19.70 9.22
C LEU A 755 20.04 -20.69 10.36
N TYR A 756 19.67 -21.94 10.08
CA TYR A 756 19.81 -23.04 11.02
C TYR A 756 21.04 -23.88 10.70
N PHE A 757 21.70 -24.35 11.75
CA PHE A 757 22.75 -25.36 11.69
C PHE A 757 22.29 -26.55 12.53
N LEU A 758 22.53 -27.75 12.03
CA LEU A 758 22.50 -28.95 12.84
C LEU A 758 23.82 -29.03 13.60
N GLU A 759 23.79 -28.73 14.90
CA GLU A 759 24.90 -28.96 15.81
C GLU A 759 24.84 -30.40 16.34
N ILE A 760 25.96 -31.11 16.24
CA ILE A 760 26.15 -32.44 16.80
C ILE A 760 27.22 -32.34 17.89
N ARG A 761 26.91 -32.89 19.06
CA ARG A 761 27.83 -33.04 20.19
C ARG A 761 27.90 -34.50 20.61
N SER A 762 29.08 -34.94 21.06
CA SER A 762 29.26 -36.27 21.61
C SER A 762 30.40 -36.26 22.62
N GLU A 763 30.31 -37.12 23.63
CA GLU A 763 31.43 -37.45 24.50
C GLU A 763 32.59 -38.13 23.74
N LEU A 764 32.33 -38.64 22.53
CA LEU A 764 33.34 -39.24 21.66
C LEU A 764 34.19 -38.20 20.92
N PHE A 765 33.83 -36.92 21.00
CA PHE A 765 34.56 -35.85 20.32
C PHE A 765 35.74 -35.35 21.17
N PRO A 766 36.91 -35.05 20.57
CA PRO A 766 37.23 -35.16 19.14
C PRO A 766 37.46 -36.61 18.69
N LEU A 767 36.92 -36.97 17.51
CA LEU A 767 37.09 -38.31 16.93
C LEU A 767 38.54 -38.49 16.45
N LYS A 768 39.10 -39.70 16.60
CA LYS A 768 40.45 -40.06 16.11
C LYS A 768 40.49 -40.26 14.58
N GLU A 769 39.39 -40.73 14.02
CA GLU A 769 39.20 -41.03 12.60
C GLU A 769 37.79 -40.58 12.19
N ASN A 770 37.56 -40.38 10.89
CA ASN A 770 36.24 -39.99 10.40
C ASN A 770 35.23 -41.10 10.71
N LEU A 771 34.06 -40.72 11.24
CA LEU A 771 32.99 -41.66 11.58
C LEU A 771 31.85 -41.51 10.58
N VAL A 772 31.39 -42.62 10.00
CA VAL A 772 30.21 -42.64 9.12
C VAL A 772 28.97 -42.93 9.96
N GLY A 773 27.96 -42.08 9.86
CA GLY A 773 26.66 -42.24 10.51
C GLY A 773 25.50 -41.99 9.57
N ASN A 774 24.34 -42.52 9.91
CA ASN A 774 23.08 -42.31 9.21
C ASN A 774 22.18 -41.37 10.03
N LEU A 775 21.48 -40.48 9.34
CA LEU A 775 20.53 -39.57 9.98
C LEU A 775 19.10 -40.13 9.85
N LYS A 776 18.29 -39.89 10.87
CA LYS A 776 16.83 -40.05 10.80
C LYS A 776 16.18 -38.72 11.16
N VAL A 777 15.25 -38.27 10.32
CA VAL A 777 14.40 -37.12 10.66
C VAL A 777 13.17 -37.65 11.37
N ILE A 778 12.90 -37.11 12.54
CA ILE A 778 11.68 -37.37 13.28
C ILE A 778 10.83 -36.11 13.15
N TYR A 779 9.72 -36.23 12.43
CA TYR A 779 8.79 -35.14 12.19
C TYR A 779 7.54 -35.27 13.06
N SER A 780 7.14 -34.17 13.70
CA SER A 780 5.88 -34.08 14.43
C SER A 780 5.18 -32.76 14.13
N TYR A 781 4.10 -32.83 13.35
CA TYR A 781 3.29 -31.66 13.06
C TYR A 781 2.66 -31.06 14.33
N GLY A 782 2.75 -29.73 14.48
CA GLY A 782 2.23 -29.00 15.64
C GLY A 782 3.03 -29.15 16.94
N SER A 783 4.20 -29.80 16.90
CA SER A 783 5.12 -29.91 18.05
C SER A 783 5.92 -28.62 18.26
N LYS A 784 6.36 -28.36 19.51
CA LYS A 784 7.32 -27.30 19.84
C LYS A 784 8.65 -27.46 19.10
N GLU A 785 9.03 -28.69 18.77
CA GLU A 785 10.19 -29.01 17.95
C GLU A 785 9.72 -29.95 16.84
N PRO A 786 9.29 -29.40 15.69
CA PRO A 786 8.65 -30.18 14.64
C PRO A 786 9.62 -31.10 13.90
N TYR A 787 10.92 -30.76 13.86
CA TYR A 787 11.97 -31.58 13.28
C TYR A 787 13.01 -31.92 14.33
N LYS A 788 13.20 -33.21 14.63
CA LYS A 788 14.33 -33.71 15.41
C LYS A 788 15.20 -34.59 14.52
N ILE A 789 16.50 -34.61 14.79
CA ILE A 789 17.46 -35.44 14.05
C ILE A 789 18.04 -36.47 15.01
N LYS A 790 17.99 -37.74 14.65
CA LYS A 790 18.70 -38.80 15.36
C LYS A 790 19.88 -39.25 14.49
N LEU A 791 21.06 -39.37 15.10
CA LEU A 791 22.25 -39.91 14.45
C LEU A 791 22.47 -41.36 14.91
N GLU A 792 22.60 -42.28 13.95
CA GLU A 792 22.91 -43.68 14.20
C GLU A 792 24.25 -44.02 13.54
N ALA A 793 25.19 -44.58 14.29
CA ALA A 793 26.50 -44.99 13.77
C ALA A 793 26.75 -46.48 14.09
N ASN A 794 27.33 -47.20 13.14
CA ASN A 794 27.52 -48.64 13.27
C ASN A 794 28.37 -48.99 14.50
N GLY A 795 27.82 -49.82 15.39
CA GLY A 795 28.52 -50.27 16.62
C GLY A 795 28.61 -49.23 17.74
N ILE A 796 27.97 -48.07 17.62
CA ILE A 796 27.94 -47.01 18.63
C ILE A 796 26.50 -46.75 19.07
N ASP A 797 26.27 -46.66 20.38
CA ASP A 797 24.95 -46.28 20.90
C ASP A 797 24.58 -44.85 20.47
N SER A 798 23.45 -44.72 19.78
CA SER A 798 22.89 -43.43 19.34
C SER A 798 22.69 -42.43 20.47
N SER A 799 22.52 -42.87 21.72
CA SER A 799 22.39 -42.00 22.90
C SER A 799 23.64 -41.14 23.19
N LYS A 800 24.80 -41.55 22.66
CA LYS A 800 26.07 -40.82 22.80
C LYS A 800 26.15 -39.56 21.94
N PHE A 801 25.21 -39.38 21.01
CA PHE A 801 25.14 -38.21 20.14
C PHE A 801 23.95 -37.35 20.55
N SER A 802 24.23 -36.08 20.82
CA SER A 802 23.22 -35.05 21.02
C SER A 802 23.17 -34.17 19.79
N THR A 803 21.99 -34.03 19.20
CA THR A 803 21.74 -33.13 18.06
C THR A 803 20.92 -31.93 18.52
N LYS A 804 21.18 -30.76 17.96
CA LYS A 804 20.43 -29.55 18.24
C LYS A 804 20.41 -28.62 17.03
N TRP A 805 19.26 -28.04 16.74
CA TRP A 805 19.19 -26.91 15.81
C TRP A 805 19.70 -25.65 16.48
N THR A 806 20.71 -25.01 15.90
CA THR A 806 21.27 -23.75 16.38
C THR A 806 21.14 -22.67 15.32
N GLU A 807 20.65 -21.50 15.70
CA GLU A 807 20.64 -20.32 14.82
C GLU A 807 22.05 -19.74 14.68
N ASN A 808 22.39 -19.26 13.48
CA ASN A 808 23.61 -18.47 13.29
C ASN A 808 23.33 -16.98 13.59
N ILE A 809 23.66 -16.59 14.82
CA ILE A 809 23.46 -15.23 15.36
C ILE A 809 24.60 -14.28 14.95
N ASP A 810 25.64 -14.75 14.25
CA ASP A 810 26.77 -13.87 13.93
C ASP A 810 26.50 -12.99 12.70
N LYS A 811 26.87 -11.71 12.84
CA LYS A 811 26.93 -10.73 11.76
C LYS A 811 27.95 -11.25 10.74
N LEU A 812 27.51 -11.62 9.54
CA LEU A 812 28.41 -11.91 8.42
C LEU A 812 29.33 -10.69 8.25
N LYS A 813 30.60 -10.83 8.63
CA LYS A 813 31.57 -9.75 8.48
C LYS A 813 32.32 -10.00 7.17
N ILE A 814 31.85 -9.37 6.09
CA ILE A 814 32.45 -9.53 4.77
C ILE A 814 33.78 -8.78 4.77
N THR A 815 34.89 -9.51 4.71
CA THR A 815 36.24 -8.92 4.67
C THR A 815 36.54 -8.29 3.32
N SER A 816 37.44 -7.30 3.27
CA SER A 816 37.90 -6.74 1.99
C SER A 816 38.90 -7.66 1.32
N LEU A 817 38.77 -7.85 0.01
CA LEU A 817 39.79 -8.50 -0.80
C LEU A 817 40.81 -7.45 -1.27
N ASP A 818 42.10 -7.72 -1.06
CA ASP A 818 43.17 -6.84 -1.54
C ASP A 818 43.41 -7.06 -3.04
N TYR A 819 43.64 -5.97 -3.76
CA TYR A 819 44.09 -6.02 -5.15
C TYR A 819 45.57 -6.43 -5.21
N PRO A 820 46.01 -7.30 -6.13
CA PRO A 820 47.42 -7.70 -6.24
C PRO A 820 48.35 -6.50 -6.54
N GLU A 821 49.26 -6.15 -5.63
CA GLU A 821 50.23 -5.08 -5.85
C GLU A 821 51.36 -5.51 -6.80
N LYS A 822 51.59 -4.76 -7.90
CA LYS A 822 52.82 -4.87 -8.70
C LYS A 822 53.95 -4.12 -8.00
N LYS A 823 54.91 -4.84 -7.41
CA LYS A 823 56.19 -4.28 -6.97
C LYS A 823 57.01 -3.90 -8.19
N ASN A 824 57.01 -2.61 -8.57
CA ASN A 824 58.14 -1.86 -9.11
C ASN A 824 57.68 -0.45 -9.50
N LYS A 825 57.99 0.57 -8.68
CA LYS A 825 57.88 1.97 -9.08
C LYS A 825 59.15 2.35 -9.86
N THR A 826 59.05 2.37 -11.18
CA THR A 826 60.01 3.05 -12.07
C THR A 826 59.36 4.30 -12.68
N ASN A 827 60.17 5.17 -13.29
CA ASN A 827 59.70 6.41 -13.93
C ASN A 827 58.93 6.06 -15.21
N GLY A 828 57.62 6.29 -15.25
CA GLY A 828 56.71 5.80 -16.29
C GLY A 828 57.07 6.31 -17.69
N ILE A 829 57.52 7.56 -17.82
CA ILE A 829 57.98 8.12 -19.10
C ILE A 829 59.21 7.35 -19.63
N LEU A 830 60.17 7.06 -18.75
CA LEU A 830 61.41 6.37 -19.11
C LEU A 830 61.12 4.93 -19.59
N ASP A 831 60.10 4.28 -19.03
CA ASP A 831 59.71 2.93 -19.42
C ASP A 831 58.88 2.89 -20.70
N ILE A 832 58.01 3.88 -20.92
CA ILE A 832 57.35 4.11 -22.23
C ILE A 832 58.41 4.25 -23.32
N GLU A 833 59.42 5.12 -23.12
CA GLU A 833 60.49 5.32 -24.11
C GLU A 833 61.30 4.04 -24.37
N LYS A 834 61.63 3.27 -23.32
CA LYS A 834 62.32 1.97 -23.47
C LYS A 834 61.49 0.98 -24.27
N ILE A 835 60.18 0.88 -24.02
CA ILE A 835 59.27 0.00 -24.76
C ILE A 835 59.31 0.37 -26.24
N LEU A 836 59.13 1.66 -26.54
CA LEU A 836 59.03 2.18 -27.91
C LEU A 836 60.36 2.04 -28.68
N LYS A 837 61.50 2.33 -28.04
CA LYS A 837 62.83 2.27 -28.67
C LYS A 837 63.18 0.86 -29.16
N LYS A 838 62.72 -0.17 -28.46
CA LYS A 838 62.97 -1.58 -28.77
C LYS A 838 62.05 -2.15 -29.86
N ILE A 839 61.10 -1.38 -30.38
CA ILE A 839 60.22 -1.81 -31.48
C ILE A 839 61.03 -1.90 -32.78
N ASN A 840 61.17 -3.13 -33.29
CA ASN A 840 61.77 -3.41 -34.59
C ASN A 840 60.71 -3.90 -35.59
N LEU A 841 60.36 -3.04 -36.54
CA LEU A 841 59.29 -3.26 -37.53
C LEU A 841 59.57 -4.40 -38.52
N GLN A 842 60.84 -4.78 -38.69
CA GLN A 842 61.28 -5.86 -39.58
C GLN A 842 61.51 -7.18 -38.83
N SER A 843 61.33 -7.21 -37.50
CA SER A 843 61.56 -8.42 -36.72
C SER A 843 60.41 -9.41 -36.89
N PRO A 844 60.68 -10.70 -37.14
CA PRO A 844 59.65 -11.74 -37.10
C PRO A 844 59.01 -11.88 -35.70
N GLN A 845 59.68 -11.40 -34.65
CA GLN A 845 59.17 -11.39 -33.27
C GLN A 845 58.36 -10.13 -32.93
N LEU A 846 58.06 -9.25 -33.89
CA LEU A 846 57.33 -8.00 -33.63
C LEU A 846 55.96 -8.27 -32.97
N LYS A 847 55.19 -9.22 -33.49
CA LYS A 847 53.88 -9.62 -32.93
C LYS A 847 54.00 -9.95 -31.45
N GLU A 848 54.95 -10.83 -31.11
CA GLU A 848 55.16 -11.28 -29.75
C GLU A 848 55.68 -10.17 -28.83
N TYR A 849 56.54 -9.29 -29.33
CA TYR A 849 57.03 -8.14 -28.59
C TYR A 849 55.91 -7.14 -28.26
N LEU A 850 55.06 -6.80 -29.22
CA LEU A 850 53.90 -5.92 -29.01
C LEU A 850 52.91 -6.56 -28.02
N LYS A 851 52.61 -7.85 -28.20
CA LYS A 851 51.76 -8.62 -27.29
C LYS A 851 52.25 -8.58 -25.85
N ARG A 852 53.55 -8.77 -25.63
CA ARG A 852 54.16 -8.76 -24.28
C ARG A 852 54.23 -7.37 -23.63
N ASN A 853 54.28 -6.28 -24.40
CA ASN A 853 54.49 -4.94 -23.86
C ASN A 853 53.24 -4.04 -23.82
N LYS A 854 52.14 -4.41 -24.48
CA LYS A 854 50.90 -3.60 -24.52
C LYS A 854 50.35 -3.24 -23.14
N ASN A 855 50.33 -4.19 -22.20
CA ASN A 855 49.78 -3.95 -20.86
C ASN A 855 50.67 -3.04 -20.04
N ARG A 856 51.99 -3.22 -20.11
CA ARG A 856 52.97 -2.35 -19.44
C ARG A 856 52.88 -0.93 -19.99
N LEU A 857 52.88 -0.78 -21.31
CA LEU A 857 52.75 0.52 -21.98
C LEU A 857 51.47 1.27 -21.55
N ARG A 858 50.32 0.58 -21.52
CA ARG A 858 49.06 1.19 -21.09
C ARG A 858 49.12 1.67 -19.64
N ALA A 859 49.65 0.84 -18.74
CA ALA A 859 49.76 1.18 -17.33
C ALA A 859 50.65 2.41 -17.10
N ASP A 860 51.83 2.42 -17.73
CA ASP A 860 52.77 3.55 -17.63
C ASP A 860 52.16 4.84 -18.20
N VAL A 861 51.41 4.75 -19.32
CA VAL A 861 50.73 5.90 -19.93
C VAL A 861 49.63 6.46 -19.02
N ILE A 862 48.79 5.61 -18.43
CA ILE A 862 47.71 6.05 -17.52
C ILE A 862 48.31 6.69 -16.27
N GLU A 863 49.33 6.06 -15.67
CA GLU A 863 49.98 6.57 -14.45
C GLU A 863 50.60 7.95 -14.68
N GLU A 864 51.26 8.17 -15.82
CA GLU A 864 51.85 9.48 -16.14
C GLU A 864 50.81 10.55 -16.45
N ILE A 865 49.67 10.19 -17.06
CA ILE A 865 48.55 11.12 -17.22
C ILE A 865 47.94 11.48 -15.86
N GLU A 866 47.75 10.51 -14.96
CA GLU A 866 47.26 10.76 -13.59
C GLU A 866 48.23 11.63 -12.76
N ARG A 867 49.54 11.55 -13.04
CA ARG A 867 50.58 12.44 -12.48
C ARG A 867 50.61 13.85 -13.10
N GLY A 868 49.76 14.13 -14.10
CA GLY A 868 49.64 15.43 -14.75
C GLY A 868 50.49 15.62 -16.02
N ASN A 869 51.14 14.57 -16.54
CA ASN A 869 52.06 14.66 -17.68
C ASN A 869 51.38 14.43 -19.05
N LEU A 870 50.10 14.82 -19.21
CA LEU A 870 49.31 14.58 -20.43
C LEU A 870 49.97 15.12 -21.71
N GLU A 871 50.54 16.33 -21.65
CA GLU A 871 51.18 16.96 -22.81
C GLU A 871 52.46 16.23 -23.25
N VAL A 872 53.20 15.64 -22.29
CA VAL A 872 54.38 14.82 -22.58
C VAL A 872 53.98 13.54 -23.33
N ILE A 873 52.89 12.89 -22.90
CA ILE A 873 52.37 11.70 -23.58
C ILE A 873 51.87 12.02 -25.00
N LYS A 874 51.22 13.17 -25.21
CA LYS A 874 50.84 13.63 -26.55
C LYS A 874 52.06 13.85 -27.44
N GLU A 875 53.12 14.48 -26.91
CA GLU A 875 54.36 14.68 -27.66
C GLU A 875 55.02 13.36 -28.06
N VAL A 876 55.04 12.36 -27.17
CA VAL A 876 55.53 11.01 -27.49
C VAL A 876 54.71 10.37 -28.62
N LEU A 877 53.38 10.48 -28.59
CA LEU A 877 52.51 9.98 -29.65
C LEU A 877 52.71 10.68 -31.00
N ASP A 878 52.98 11.98 -30.98
CA ASP A 878 53.08 12.82 -32.17
C ASP A 878 54.45 12.68 -32.86
N ARG A 879 55.52 12.53 -32.08
CA ARG A 879 56.89 12.60 -32.60
C ARG A 879 57.60 11.25 -32.68
N ASN A 880 57.08 10.20 -32.05
CA ASN A 880 57.74 8.90 -32.07
C ASN A 880 57.56 8.18 -33.41
N SER A 881 58.66 8.05 -34.16
CA SER A 881 58.67 7.43 -35.49
C SER A 881 58.18 5.99 -35.53
N LYS A 882 58.29 5.23 -34.43
CA LYS A 882 57.80 3.84 -34.37
C LYS A 882 56.29 3.78 -34.26
N ILE A 883 55.68 4.67 -33.47
CA ILE A 883 54.22 4.77 -33.33
C ILE A 883 53.60 5.17 -34.67
N LEU A 884 54.17 6.20 -35.32
CA LEU A 884 53.70 6.65 -36.64
C LEU A 884 53.78 5.55 -37.70
N ALA A 885 54.87 4.78 -37.71
CA ALA A 885 55.02 3.65 -38.63
C ALA A 885 54.03 2.50 -38.34
N LEU A 886 53.76 2.19 -37.07
CA LEU A 886 52.74 1.20 -36.69
C LEU A 886 51.33 1.66 -37.10
N LEU A 887 51.02 2.94 -36.95
CA LEU A 887 49.77 3.54 -37.42
C LEU A 887 49.63 3.45 -38.94
N GLU A 888 50.71 3.70 -39.67
CA GLU A 888 50.73 3.60 -41.13
C GLU A 888 50.50 2.15 -41.59
N ILE A 889 51.22 1.18 -40.99
CA ILE A 889 51.04 -0.25 -41.25
C ILE A 889 49.59 -0.67 -40.99
N LEU A 890 49.03 -0.25 -39.86
CA LEU A 890 47.64 -0.56 -39.48
C LEU A 890 46.66 0.04 -40.48
N ASN A 891 46.82 1.32 -40.84
CA ASN A 891 45.89 2.04 -41.71
C ASN A 891 45.95 1.58 -43.17
N LYS A 892 47.13 1.20 -43.66
CA LYS A 892 47.32 0.70 -45.03
C LYS A 892 47.10 -0.81 -45.17
N GLN A 893 46.91 -1.53 -44.06
CA GLN A 893 46.67 -2.99 -44.06
C GLN A 893 47.82 -3.80 -44.70
N GLU A 894 49.07 -3.36 -44.54
CA GLU A 894 50.25 -3.90 -45.26
C GLU A 894 50.85 -5.20 -44.67
N LYS A 895 50.15 -5.86 -43.73
CA LYS A 895 50.64 -7.04 -43.01
C LYS A 895 49.56 -8.09 -42.79
N GLU A 896 49.94 -9.28 -42.33
CA GLU A 896 49.01 -10.35 -41.97
C GLU A 896 48.02 -9.90 -40.88
N LYS A 897 46.77 -10.37 -40.99
CA LYS A 897 45.65 -10.00 -40.11
C LYS A 897 46.00 -10.11 -38.63
N ASP A 898 46.66 -11.20 -38.25
CA ASP A 898 47.12 -11.46 -36.89
C ASP A 898 48.07 -10.39 -36.32
N LEU A 899 49.00 -9.90 -37.14
CA LEU A 899 49.93 -8.85 -36.74
C LEU A 899 49.22 -7.50 -36.72
N LEU A 900 48.33 -7.22 -37.68
CA LEU A 900 47.53 -6.01 -37.72
C LEU A 900 46.61 -5.89 -36.49
N GLU A 901 46.00 -6.99 -36.05
CA GLU A 901 45.19 -7.03 -34.84
C GLU A 901 46.04 -6.74 -33.59
N GLU A 902 47.23 -7.32 -33.47
CA GLU A 902 48.11 -7.05 -32.32
C GLU A 902 48.65 -5.62 -32.32
N ILE A 903 48.94 -5.05 -33.50
CA ILE A 903 49.30 -3.63 -33.65
C ILE A 903 48.14 -2.75 -33.18
N ALA A 904 46.90 -3.06 -33.57
CA ALA A 904 45.72 -2.30 -33.14
C ALA A 904 45.55 -2.34 -31.61
N VAL A 905 45.68 -3.52 -30.99
CA VAL A 905 45.57 -3.69 -29.54
C VAL A 905 46.73 -2.98 -28.81
N PHE A 906 47.95 -3.03 -29.34
CA PHE A 906 49.10 -2.34 -28.78
C PHE A 906 48.92 -0.81 -28.83
N LEU A 907 48.50 -0.26 -29.97
CA LEU A 907 48.24 1.18 -30.11
C LEU A 907 47.08 1.65 -29.23
N ALA A 908 46.08 0.79 -28.98
CA ALA A 908 44.99 1.05 -28.03
C ALA A 908 45.46 1.39 -26.60
N SER A 909 46.71 1.08 -26.26
CA SER A 909 47.32 1.42 -24.96
C SER A 909 47.37 2.93 -24.71
N PHE A 910 47.31 3.75 -25.76
CA PHE A 910 47.21 5.21 -25.68
C PHE A 910 45.77 5.76 -25.67
N GLY A 911 44.77 4.87 -25.69
CA GLY A 911 43.37 5.21 -25.51
C GLY A 911 42.81 6.17 -26.57
N VAL A 912 42.11 7.22 -26.13
CA VAL A 912 41.47 8.19 -27.05
C VAL A 912 42.48 9.05 -27.82
N LEU A 913 43.71 9.20 -27.30
CA LEU A 913 44.73 10.05 -27.91
C LEU A 913 45.15 9.59 -29.31
N ILE A 914 44.90 8.32 -29.63
CA ILE A 914 45.24 7.71 -30.93
C ILE A 914 44.01 7.35 -31.78
N TYR A 915 42.80 7.48 -31.24
CA TYR A 915 41.57 6.99 -31.85
C TYR A 915 41.31 7.63 -33.22
N ASP A 916 41.39 8.95 -33.31
CA ASP A 916 41.12 9.69 -34.56
C ASP A 916 42.18 9.44 -35.65
N ARG A 917 43.27 8.73 -35.31
CA ARG A 917 44.39 8.42 -36.21
C ARG A 917 44.30 7.03 -36.81
N ILE A 918 43.38 6.19 -36.34
CA ILE A 918 43.14 4.85 -36.88
C ILE A 918 41.95 4.92 -37.85
N LYS A 919 42.23 4.69 -39.14
CA LYS A 919 41.29 4.86 -40.26
C LYS A 919 40.60 3.57 -40.71
N VAL A 920 40.79 2.48 -39.97
CA VAL A 920 40.29 1.14 -40.32
C VAL A 920 39.34 0.61 -39.25
N ASP A 921 38.19 0.11 -39.69
CA ASP A 921 37.10 -0.42 -38.84
C ASP A 921 37.37 -1.83 -38.28
N ILE A 922 38.63 -2.29 -38.27
CA ILE A 922 39.02 -3.66 -37.89
C ILE A 922 39.16 -3.81 -36.36
N LEU A 923 38.60 -2.86 -35.60
CA LEU A 923 38.81 -2.78 -34.16
C LEU A 923 37.97 -3.84 -33.43
N LYS A 924 38.64 -4.93 -33.03
CA LYS A 924 38.12 -6.00 -32.17
C LYS A 924 37.54 -5.45 -30.86
N PHE A 925 36.69 -6.25 -30.23
CA PHE A 925 36.07 -5.95 -28.92
C PHE A 925 37.11 -5.48 -27.86
N ASP A 926 38.31 -6.06 -27.87
CA ASP A 926 39.41 -5.69 -26.95
C ASP A 926 39.95 -4.27 -27.14
N TYR A 927 39.89 -3.72 -28.36
CA TYR A 927 40.25 -2.32 -28.60
C TYR A 927 39.22 -1.37 -27.95
N ARG A 928 37.93 -1.69 -28.07
CA ARG A 928 36.84 -0.91 -27.46
C ARG A 928 36.95 -0.95 -25.94
N LYS A 929 37.17 -2.12 -25.32
CA LYS A 929 37.41 -2.29 -23.87
C LYS A 929 38.58 -1.43 -23.35
N ARG A 930 39.72 -1.42 -24.06
CA ARG A 930 40.91 -0.64 -23.68
C ARG A 930 40.67 0.87 -23.80
N ARG A 931 39.91 1.31 -24.80
CA ARG A 931 39.45 2.71 -24.91
C ARG A 931 38.48 3.08 -23.78
N THR A 932 37.55 2.19 -23.40
CA THR A 932 36.64 2.38 -22.26
C THR A 932 37.41 2.64 -20.98
N LEU A 933 38.39 1.79 -20.66
CA LEU A 933 39.27 1.92 -19.51
C LEU A 933 39.94 3.30 -19.43
N PHE A 934 40.44 3.79 -20.57
CA PHE A 934 41.10 5.08 -20.67
C PHE A 934 40.12 6.27 -20.52
N LEU A 935 38.91 6.16 -21.07
CA LEU A 935 37.90 7.23 -20.99
C LEU A 935 37.20 7.28 -19.62
N TYR A 936 36.93 6.12 -19.01
CA TYR A 936 36.23 6.00 -17.73
C TYR A 936 37.07 6.54 -16.56
N SER A 937 38.39 6.36 -16.63
CA SER A 937 39.36 6.85 -15.65
C SER A 937 39.61 8.36 -15.72
N LEU A 938 39.49 8.98 -16.89
CA LEU A 938 39.84 10.39 -17.16
C LEU A 938 38.64 11.36 -17.25
N ASN A 939 37.46 10.88 -17.65
CA ASN A 939 36.28 11.73 -17.83
C ASN A 939 35.27 11.54 -16.68
N LYS A 940 34.90 12.62 -15.97
CA LYS A 940 33.91 12.59 -14.90
C LYS A 940 32.47 12.38 -15.39
N GLN A 941 32.20 12.58 -16.69
CA GLN A 941 30.86 12.54 -17.27
C GLN A 941 30.54 11.25 -18.06
N LEU A 942 31.52 10.37 -18.28
CA LEU A 942 31.34 9.16 -19.09
C LEU A 942 30.67 8.07 -18.24
N LYS A 943 29.62 7.42 -18.78
CA LYS A 943 28.94 6.28 -18.16
C LYS A 943 29.43 4.95 -18.73
N LEU A 944 29.32 3.86 -17.95
CA LEU A 944 29.70 2.52 -18.44
C LEU A 944 28.82 2.08 -19.63
N GLU A 945 27.54 2.47 -19.61
CA GLU A 945 26.55 2.16 -20.65
C GLU A 945 26.91 2.77 -22.03
N ASP A 946 27.66 3.87 -22.07
CA ASP A 946 28.06 4.55 -23.31
C ASP A 946 29.05 3.72 -24.16
N VAL A 947 29.56 2.61 -23.60
CA VAL A 947 30.58 1.77 -24.24
C VAL A 947 30.20 0.30 -24.38
N LEU A 948 28.97 -0.07 -23.97
CA LEU A 948 28.38 -1.39 -24.23
C LEU A 948 27.90 -1.49 -25.69
N LYS A 949 27.99 -2.68 -26.28
CA LYS A 949 27.69 -2.90 -27.71
C LYS A 949 26.20 -3.22 -27.87
N TYR A 950 25.41 -2.25 -28.30
CA TYR A 950 24.08 -2.43 -28.92
C TYR A 950 22.89 -2.85 -28.03
N ASP A 951 23.05 -3.49 -26.85
CA ASP A 951 21.89 -3.91 -26.05
C ASP A 951 22.13 -3.79 -24.54
N LYS A 952 21.16 -3.22 -23.81
CA LYS A 952 21.26 -2.88 -22.38
C LYS A 952 21.08 -4.10 -21.46
N LYS A 953 21.84 -5.17 -21.66
CA LYS A 953 21.66 -6.41 -20.90
C LYS A 953 22.60 -6.47 -19.71
N ASP A 954 22.04 -6.69 -18.52
CA ASP A 954 22.81 -6.82 -17.28
C ASP A 954 23.86 -7.95 -17.33
N SER A 955 23.68 -8.96 -18.20
CA SER A 955 24.70 -9.98 -18.46
C SER A 955 25.99 -9.42 -19.05
N GLU A 956 25.89 -8.46 -19.98
CA GLU A 956 27.06 -7.83 -20.61
C GLU A 956 27.75 -6.88 -19.63
N ILE A 957 26.98 -6.27 -18.71
CA ILE A 957 27.52 -5.46 -17.62
C ILE A 957 28.37 -6.32 -16.69
N ILE A 958 27.85 -7.45 -16.22
CA ILE A 958 28.58 -8.37 -15.32
C ILE A 958 29.89 -8.83 -15.98
N GLU A 959 29.84 -9.27 -17.24
CA GLU A 959 31.02 -9.70 -18.00
C GLU A 959 32.04 -8.55 -18.15
N THR A 960 31.59 -7.37 -18.56
CA THR A 960 32.46 -6.21 -18.77
C THR A 960 33.11 -5.76 -17.46
N VAL A 961 32.35 -5.70 -16.36
CA VAL A 961 32.88 -5.30 -15.05
C VAL A 961 33.85 -6.36 -14.52
N ALA A 962 33.52 -7.65 -14.62
CA ALA A 962 34.41 -8.73 -14.20
C ALA A 962 35.77 -8.62 -14.90
N GLU A 963 35.78 -8.51 -16.23
CA GLU A 963 37.02 -8.46 -17.00
C GLU A 963 37.83 -7.18 -16.76
N ILE A 964 37.17 -6.01 -16.71
CA ILE A 964 37.86 -4.72 -16.62
C ILE A 964 38.42 -4.46 -15.22
N SER A 965 37.72 -4.89 -14.17
CA SER A 965 38.11 -4.62 -12.78
C SER A 965 39.47 -5.20 -12.43
N TRP A 966 39.85 -6.34 -13.05
CA TRP A 966 41.15 -6.98 -12.83
C TRP A 966 42.26 -6.46 -13.76
N LEU A 967 41.93 -5.57 -14.71
CA LEU A 967 42.90 -4.87 -15.53
C LEU A 967 43.30 -3.50 -14.94
N ASP A 968 42.45 -2.91 -14.10
CA ASP A 968 42.64 -1.60 -13.49
C ASP A 968 42.02 -1.53 -12.08
N LYS A 969 42.88 -1.44 -11.06
CA LYS A 969 42.47 -1.38 -9.65
C LYS A 969 41.59 -0.18 -9.29
N VAL A 970 41.64 0.89 -10.09
CA VAL A 970 40.92 2.12 -9.83
C VAL A 970 39.52 2.08 -10.47
N PHE A 971 39.33 1.27 -11.52
CA PHE A 971 38.08 1.20 -12.28
C PHE A 971 36.88 0.86 -11.41
N ILE A 972 36.94 -0.24 -10.64
CA ILE A 972 35.80 -0.72 -9.86
C ILE A 972 35.41 0.24 -8.73
N ASN A 973 36.39 0.88 -8.09
CA ASN A 973 36.15 1.90 -7.08
C ASN A 973 35.54 3.17 -7.70
N LYS A 974 36.04 3.64 -8.85
CA LYS A 974 35.44 4.78 -9.58
C LYS A 974 34.03 4.44 -10.08
N LEU A 975 33.78 3.20 -10.49
CA LEU A 975 32.46 2.74 -10.93
C LEU A 975 31.47 2.72 -9.76
N ALA A 976 31.91 2.22 -8.60
CA ALA A 976 31.14 2.25 -7.36
C ALA A 976 30.77 3.67 -6.91
N GLU A 977 31.70 4.62 -7.03
CA GLU A 977 31.46 6.03 -6.68
C GLU A 977 30.52 6.74 -7.68
N LYS A 978 30.64 6.44 -8.97
CA LYS A 978 29.90 7.15 -10.04
C LYS A 978 28.53 6.55 -10.32
N GLU A 979 28.42 5.22 -10.35
CA GLU A 979 27.24 4.49 -10.82
C GLU A 979 26.91 3.28 -9.91
N PRO A 980 26.70 3.49 -8.58
CA PRO A 980 26.44 2.39 -7.64
C PRO A 980 25.16 1.60 -7.99
N GLU A 981 24.11 2.28 -8.45
CA GLU A 981 22.83 1.67 -8.86
C GLU A 981 23.00 0.62 -9.97
N LEU A 982 24.00 0.78 -10.84
CA LEU A 982 24.29 -0.16 -11.92
C LEU A 982 24.88 -1.45 -11.37
N LEU A 983 25.77 -1.36 -10.37
CA LEU A 983 26.32 -2.53 -9.67
C LEU A 983 25.25 -3.25 -8.85
N GLU A 984 24.38 -2.51 -8.17
CA GLU A 984 23.23 -3.03 -7.46
C GLU A 984 22.26 -3.80 -8.38
N ARG A 985 21.92 -3.22 -9.53
CA ARG A 985 21.07 -3.87 -10.54
C ARG A 985 21.72 -5.15 -11.07
N ALA A 986 23.01 -5.09 -11.42
CA ALA A 986 23.76 -6.24 -11.88
C ALA A 986 23.85 -7.36 -10.83
N LEU A 987 23.98 -7.03 -9.54
CA LEU A 987 23.95 -8.00 -8.43
C LEU A 987 22.59 -8.70 -8.31
N LYS A 988 21.47 -7.97 -8.36
CA LYS A 988 20.12 -8.56 -8.37
C LYS A 988 19.94 -9.51 -9.56
N PHE A 989 20.43 -9.12 -10.73
CA PHE A 989 20.39 -9.95 -11.93
C PHE A 989 21.30 -11.18 -11.83
N LEU A 990 22.48 -11.05 -11.23
CA LEU A 990 23.41 -12.15 -11.00
C LEU A 990 22.78 -13.25 -10.14
N LYS A 991 22.10 -12.88 -9.05
CA LYS A 991 21.35 -13.81 -8.20
C LYS A 991 20.36 -14.66 -9.02
N TYR A 992 19.56 -14.02 -9.89
CA TYR A 992 18.59 -14.73 -10.72
C TYR A 992 19.27 -15.66 -11.75
N THR A 993 20.35 -15.19 -12.37
CA THR A 993 21.05 -15.95 -13.41
C THR A 993 21.84 -17.13 -12.87
N LEU A 994 22.44 -17.03 -11.67
CA LEU A 994 23.05 -18.16 -10.96
C LEU A 994 22.02 -19.27 -10.69
N LYS A 995 20.86 -18.91 -10.13
CA LYS A 995 19.75 -19.85 -9.88
C LYS A 995 19.30 -20.54 -11.17
N SER A 996 19.08 -19.76 -12.23
CA SER A 996 18.65 -20.26 -13.54
C SER A 996 19.68 -21.22 -14.15
N LEU A 997 20.97 -20.85 -14.11
CA LEU A 997 22.07 -21.70 -14.60
C LEU A 997 22.16 -23.01 -13.81
N ASN A 998 21.98 -22.97 -12.49
CA ASN A 998 21.99 -24.17 -11.66
C ASN A 998 20.81 -25.11 -11.99
N GLN A 999 19.59 -24.56 -12.08
CA GLN A 999 18.38 -25.33 -12.39
C GLN A 999 18.40 -25.97 -13.77
N LYS A 1000 18.88 -25.25 -14.80
CA LYS A 1000 18.91 -25.69 -16.20
C LYS A 1000 20.29 -26.17 -16.66
N PHE A 1001 21.16 -26.55 -15.73
CA PHE A 1001 22.57 -26.82 -16.04
C PHE A 1001 22.73 -27.92 -17.10
N GLY A 1002 22.00 -29.03 -16.98
CA GLY A 1002 22.05 -30.14 -17.93
C GLY A 1002 21.58 -29.72 -19.33
N GLU A 1003 20.48 -28.96 -19.42
CA GLU A 1003 19.95 -28.44 -20.69
C GLU A 1003 20.94 -27.48 -21.37
N GLU A 1004 21.54 -26.55 -20.61
CA GLU A 1004 22.55 -25.63 -21.14
C GLU A 1004 23.82 -26.40 -21.57
N TYR A 1005 24.26 -27.39 -20.79
CA TYR A 1005 25.38 -28.25 -21.17
C TYR A 1005 25.14 -28.94 -22.51
N GLU A 1006 24.02 -29.64 -22.67
CA GLU A 1006 23.70 -30.32 -23.92
C GLU A 1006 23.64 -29.36 -25.11
N LYS A 1007 23.01 -28.20 -24.92
CA LYS A 1007 22.85 -27.16 -25.93
C LYS A 1007 24.19 -26.64 -26.45
N TRP A 1008 25.14 -26.34 -25.55
CA TRP A 1008 26.43 -25.78 -25.92
C TRP A 1008 27.44 -26.85 -26.32
N SER A 1009 27.34 -28.05 -25.76
CA SER A 1009 28.13 -29.22 -26.16
C SER A 1009 27.85 -29.60 -27.62
N LYS A 1010 26.56 -29.65 -28.02
CA LYS A 1010 26.15 -29.87 -29.43
C LYS A 1010 26.74 -28.85 -30.42
N LYS A 1011 27.13 -27.66 -29.93
CA LYS A 1011 27.70 -26.58 -30.74
C LYS A 1011 29.23 -26.49 -30.65
N ASN A 1012 29.90 -27.34 -29.86
CA ASN A 1012 31.32 -27.20 -29.51
C ASN A 1012 31.66 -25.84 -28.88
N LEU A 1013 30.76 -25.29 -28.06
CA LEU A 1013 30.91 -23.99 -27.41
C LEU A 1013 30.79 -24.09 -25.87
N LEU A 1014 31.30 -25.17 -25.27
CA LEU A 1014 31.28 -25.37 -23.81
C LEU A 1014 31.98 -24.25 -23.05
N TRP A 1015 32.97 -23.62 -23.69
CA TRP A 1015 33.68 -22.43 -23.22
C TRP A 1015 32.72 -21.29 -22.82
N ILE A 1016 31.50 -21.20 -23.39
CA ILE A 1016 30.51 -20.18 -23.02
C ILE A 1016 30.00 -20.37 -21.58
N ILE A 1017 29.75 -21.61 -21.17
CA ILE A 1017 29.29 -21.93 -19.81
C ILE A 1017 30.42 -21.65 -18.82
N ALA A 1018 31.63 -22.13 -19.13
CA ALA A 1018 32.82 -21.93 -18.31
C ALA A 1018 33.13 -20.42 -18.13
N ASN A 1019 33.15 -19.65 -19.22
CA ASN A 1019 33.41 -18.21 -19.19
C ASN A 1019 32.32 -17.44 -18.44
N ARG A 1020 31.04 -17.82 -18.63
CA ARG A 1020 29.93 -17.18 -17.90
C ARG A 1020 30.06 -17.39 -16.39
N PHE A 1021 30.32 -18.62 -15.94
CA PHE A 1021 30.47 -18.91 -14.52
C PHE A 1021 31.72 -18.24 -13.92
N LYS A 1022 32.85 -18.26 -14.64
CA LYS A 1022 34.06 -17.50 -14.27
C LYS A 1022 33.76 -16.01 -14.08
N ASN A 1023 33.10 -15.38 -15.06
CA ASN A 1023 32.78 -13.94 -15.00
C ASN A 1023 31.86 -13.62 -13.82
N TYR A 1024 30.95 -14.52 -13.44
CA TYR A 1024 30.13 -14.36 -12.23
C TYR A 1024 30.98 -14.33 -10.96
N LEU A 1025 31.93 -15.24 -10.82
CA LEU A 1025 32.83 -15.29 -9.66
C LEU A 1025 33.76 -14.08 -9.63
N GLU A 1026 34.34 -13.70 -10.77
CA GLU A 1026 35.23 -12.54 -10.89
C GLU A 1026 34.52 -11.21 -10.63
N PHE A 1027 33.26 -11.08 -11.03
CA PHE A 1027 32.43 -9.90 -10.72
C PHE A 1027 32.21 -9.76 -9.20
N ILE A 1028 31.88 -10.87 -8.52
CA ILE A 1028 31.71 -10.88 -7.07
C ILE A 1028 33.03 -10.48 -6.39
N LEU A 1029 34.15 -11.09 -6.79
CA LEU A 1029 35.47 -10.74 -6.23
C LEU A 1029 35.84 -9.28 -6.49
N ALA A 1030 35.49 -8.72 -7.66
CA ALA A 1030 35.73 -7.31 -7.96
C ALA A 1030 34.96 -6.39 -6.99
N ILE A 1031 33.69 -6.70 -6.70
CA ILE A 1031 32.89 -5.96 -5.71
C ILE A 1031 33.51 -6.03 -4.32
N LEU A 1032 34.11 -7.17 -3.95
CA LEU A 1032 34.77 -7.36 -2.67
C LEU A 1032 36.06 -6.53 -2.50
N THR A 1033 36.60 -5.95 -3.58
CA THR A 1033 37.73 -4.99 -3.53
C THR A 1033 37.29 -3.55 -3.25
N ILE A 1034 35.99 -3.25 -3.29
CA ILE A 1034 35.45 -1.89 -3.09
C ILE A 1034 35.55 -1.51 -1.61
N LYS A 1035 35.98 -0.27 -1.33
CA LYS A 1035 36.12 0.26 0.03
C LYS A 1035 34.81 0.20 0.83
N ASP A 1036 33.71 0.69 0.25
CA ASP A 1036 32.37 0.74 0.85
C ASP A 1036 31.43 -0.36 0.29
N LYS A 1037 31.98 -1.53 -0.04
CA LYS A 1037 31.24 -2.70 -0.59
C LYS A 1037 29.96 -3.08 0.17
N GLU A 1038 29.90 -2.81 1.48
CA GLU A 1038 28.72 -3.04 2.32
C GLU A 1038 27.50 -2.27 1.79
N GLU A 1039 27.67 -1.06 1.25
CA GLU A 1039 26.56 -0.28 0.70
C GLU A 1039 26.00 -0.93 -0.57
N ILE A 1040 26.87 -1.42 -1.46
CA ILE A 1040 26.47 -2.10 -2.69
C ILE A 1040 25.84 -3.47 -2.38
N LEU A 1041 26.36 -4.20 -1.39
CA LEU A 1041 25.87 -5.52 -1.01
C LEU A 1041 24.56 -5.48 -0.23
N ARG A 1042 24.18 -4.34 0.40
CA ARG A 1042 22.89 -4.17 1.11
C ARG A 1042 21.65 -4.41 0.24
N VAL A 1043 21.81 -4.32 -1.07
CA VAL A 1043 20.74 -4.66 -2.03
C VAL A 1043 20.36 -6.14 -1.99
N LEU A 1044 21.26 -7.00 -1.48
CA LEU A 1044 20.98 -8.40 -1.22
C LEU A 1044 20.79 -8.63 0.28
N ASP A 1045 19.70 -9.27 0.66
CA ASP A 1045 19.54 -9.72 2.03
C ASP A 1045 20.46 -10.92 2.35
N LYS A 1046 20.62 -11.24 3.64
CA LYS A 1046 21.47 -12.36 4.10
C LYS A 1046 21.11 -13.67 3.40
N ARG A 1047 19.81 -13.94 3.22
CA ARG A 1047 19.29 -15.15 2.61
C ARG A 1047 19.62 -15.20 1.12
N GLU A 1048 19.58 -14.07 0.43
CA GLU A 1048 19.94 -13.95 -0.97
C GLU A 1048 21.43 -14.23 -1.22
N ILE A 1049 22.32 -13.70 -0.37
CA ILE A 1049 23.75 -14.00 -0.42
C ILE A 1049 24.00 -15.51 -0.25
N LEU A 1050 23.30 -16.16 0.69
CA LEU A 1050 23.45 -17.59 0.93
C LEU A 1050 22.91 -18.44 -0.20
N LYS A 1051 21.80 -18.03 -0.83
CA LYS A 1051 21.27 -18.68 -2.04
C LYS A 1051 22.27 -18.59 -3.19
N MET A 1052 22.91 -17.43 -3.37
CA MET A 1052 24.00 -17.30 -4.35
C MET A 1052 25.17 -18.24 -4.04
N LEU A 1053 25.61 -18.31 -2.78
CA LEU A 1053 26.66 -19.25 -2.36
C LEU A 1053 26.28 -20.71 -2.63
N TYR A 1054 25.03 -21.09 -2.35
CA TYR A 1054 24.50 -22.41 -2.67
C TYR A 1054 24.59 -22.70 -4.18
N ASP A 1055 24.11 -21.77 -5.02
CA ASP A 1055 24.13 -21.94 -6.47
C ASP A 1055 25.57 -22.01 -7.00
N ILE A 1056 26.49 -21.19 -6.47
CA ILE A 1056 27.92 -21.23 -6.79
C ILE A 1056 28.54 -22.59 -6.47
N LYS A 1057 28.35 -23.09 -5.24
CA LYS A 1057 28.87 -24.40 -4.82
C LYS A 1057 28.29 -25.54 -5.67
N ALA A 1058 27.00 -25.48 -5.98
CA ALA A 1058 26.33 -26.50 -6.79
C ALA A 1058 26.83 -26.50 -8.25
N ILE A 1059 26.99 -25.32 -8.85
CA ILE A 1059 27.52 -25.17 -10.21
C ILE A 1059 29.00 -25.62 -10.26
N ASP A 1060 29.82 -25.20 -9.30
CA ASP A 1060 31.22 -25.58 -9.22
C ASP A 1060 31.38 -27.10 -9.11
N ARG A 1061 30.57 -27.76 -8.25
CA ARG A 1061 30.55 -29.22 -8.12
C ARG A 1061 30.27 -29.91 -9.45
N LYS A 1062 29.24 -29.44 -10.17
CA LYS A 1062 28.87 -29.99 -11.47
C LYS A 1062 30.04 -29.86 -12.44
N ILE A 1063 30.66 -28.70 -12.53
CA ILE A 1063 31.82 -28.46 -13.41
C ILE A 1063 32.99 -29.37 -13.02
N GLN A 1064 33.34 -29.42 -11.73
CA GLN A 1064 34.57 -30.06 -11.24
C GLN A 1064 34.48 -31.59 -11.15
N LEU A 1065 33.30 -32.15 -10.88
CA LEU A 1065 33.10 -33.60 -10.67
C LEU A 1065 32.24 -34.26 -11.75
N ASP A 1066 31.14 -33.63 -12.16
CA ASP A 1066 30.12 -34.28 -13.01
C ASP A 1066 30.44 -34.11 -14.51
N TYR A 1067 31.17 -33.07 -14.92
CA TYR A 1067 31.43 -32.73 -16.33
C TYR A 1067 32.93 -32.48 -16.65
N PRO A 1068 33.74 -33.52 -16.90
CA PRO A 1068 35.19 -33.39 -17.12
C PRO A 1068 35.62 -32.43 -18.23
N LYS A 1069 34.88 -32.40 -19.35
CA LYS A 1069 35.16 -31.45 -20.45
C LYS A 1069 34.94 -29.99 -20.07
N LEU A 1070 33.99 -29.71 -19.17
CA LEU A 1070 33.75 -28.36 -18.66
C LEU A 1070 34.82 -27.95 -17.66
N LYS A 1071 35.31 -28.89 -16.84
CA LYS A 1071 36.43 -28.66 -15.95
C LYS A 1071 37.66 -28.18 -16.71
N GLU A 1072 38.05 -28.90 -17.78
CA GLU A 1072 39.19 -28.50 -18.61
C GLU A 1072 39.03 -27.08 -19.18
N GLU A 1073 37.83 -26.73 -19.66
CA GLU A 1073 37.55 -25.40 -20.19
C GLU A 1073 37.52 -24.32 -19.10
N PHE A 1074 37.01 -24.63 -17.91
CA PHE A 1074 37.02 -23.71 -16.77
C PHE A 1074 38.45 -23.45 -16.28
N ASP A 1075 39.23 -24.50 -16.06
CA ASP A 1075 40.60 -24.41 -15.55
C ASP A 1075 41.52 -23.64 -16.51
N LYS A 1076 41.36 -23.80 -17.83
CA LYS A 1076 42.08 -23.01 -18.86
C LYS A 1076 41.79 -21.50 -18.77
N MET A 1077 40.62 -21.12 -18.27
CA MET A 1077 40.18 -19.72 -18.25
C MET A 1077 40.44 -19.01 -16.91
N VAL A 1078 40.77 -19.73 -15.84
CA VAL A 1078 41.07 -19.12 -14.54
C VAL A 1078 42.39 -18.34 -14.64
N LYS A 1079 42.34 -17.03 -14.42
CA LYS A 1079 43.47 -16.11 -14.63
C LYS A 1079 44.20 -15.72 -13.35
N PHE A 1080 44.02 -16.44 -12.25
CA PHE A 1080 44.57 -16.05 -10.96
C PHE A 1080 45.50 -17.10 -10.39
N ASP A 1081 46.65 -16.66 -9.89
CA ASP A 1081 47.48 -17.46 -9.00
C ASP A 1081 47.21 -17.05 -7.54
N PHE A 1082 46.73 -18.02 -6.76
CA PHE A 1082 46.40 -17.87 -5.35
C PHE A 1082 47.51 -18.43 -4.43
N GLY A 1083 48.56 -19.05 -4.99
CA GLY A 1083 49.68 -19.66 -4.28
C GLY A 1083 49.37 -20.98 -3.58
N LYS A 1084 50.40 -21.69 -3.10
CA LYS A 1084 50.28 -23.05 -2.51
C LYS A 1084 49.51 -23.12 -1.17
N GLU A 1085 49.25 -21.98 -0.54
CA GLU A 1085 48.55 -21.90 0.76
C GLU A 1085 47.08 -22.31 0.63
N ILE A 1086 46.42 -22.00 -0.50
CA ILE A 1086 45.04 -22.41 -0.77
C ILE A 1086 44.86 -23.93 -0.75
N ILE A 1087 45.83 -24.67 -1.30
CA ILE A 1087 45.82 -26.13 -1.36
C ILE A 1087 45.85 -26.72 0.05
N LYS A 1088 46.68 -26.14 0.94
CA LYS A 1088 46.77 -26.58 2.33
C LYS A 1088 45.47 -26.30 3.09
N GLN A 1089 44.91 -25.09 2.95
CA GLN A 1089 43.66 -24.71 3.61
C GLN A 1089 42.48 -25.57 3.14
N LYS A 1090 42.31 -25.75 1.82
CA LYS A 1090 41.26 -26.62 1.26
C LYS A 1090 41.34 -28.04 1.82
N LYS A 1091 42.55 -28.58 1.97
CA LYS A 1091 42.76 -29.91 2.57
C LYS A 1091 42.42 -29.98 4.06
N GLU A 1092 42.64 -28.91 4.82
CA GLU A 1092 42.27 -28.83 6.24
C GLU A 1092 40.74 -28.84 6.44
N VAL A 1093 39.99 -28.28 5.49
CA VAL A 1093 38.51 -28.25 5.52
C VAL A 1093 37.84 -29.31 4.62
N GLY A 1094 38.62 -30.19 3.98
CA GLY A 1094 38.14 -31.27 3.11
C GLY A 1094 37.53 -30.81 1.77
N LEU A 1095 37.89 -29.62 1.28
CA LEU A 1095 37.40 -29.01 0.04
C LEU A 1095 38.42 -29.04 -1.10
N GLU A 1096 39.32 -30.02 -1.12
CA GLU A 1096 40.40 -30.12 -2.11
C GLU A 1096 39.95 -30.19 -3.59
N ALA A 1097 38.72 -30.63 -3.86
CA ALA A 1097 38.15 -30.77 -5.20
C ALA A 1097 37.31 -29.56 -5.67
N MET A 1098 36.99 -28.60 -4.79
CA MET A 1098 36.35 -27.33 -5.16
C MET A 1098 37.31 -26.50 -6.02
N SER A 1099 36.84 -25.67 -6.96
CA SER A 1099 37.75 -24.78 -7.69
C SER A 1099 38.30 -23.67 -6.79
N ASP A 1100 39.53 -23.24 -7.05
CA ASP A 1100 40.19 -22.20 -6.23
C ASP A 1100 39.42 -20.87 -6.28
N LEU A 1101 38.88 -20.51 -7.45
CA LEU A 1101 38.10 -19.30 -7.64
C LEU A 1101 36.79 -19.32 -6.84
N ALA A 1102 36.05 -20.44 -6.88
CA ALA A 1102 34.81 -20.59 -6.13
C ALA A 1102 35.06 -20.67 -4.61
N TYR A 1103 36.15 -21.33 -4.20
CA TYR A 1103 36.56 -21.43 -2.79
C TYR A 1103 36.80 -20.04 -2.17
N ILE A 1104 37.47 -19.14 -2.91
CA ILE A 1104 37.74 -17.79 -2.42
C ILE A 1104 36.45 -16.97 -2.33
N VAL A 1105 35.58 -17.02 -3.34
CA VAL A 1105 34.26 -16.36 -3.26
C VAL A 1105 33.47 -16.86 -2.05
N TYR A 1106 33.52 -18.17 -1.77
CA TYR A 1106 32.91 -18.76 -0.58
C TYR A 1106 33.50 -18.18 0.71
N CYS A 1107 34.83 -18.15 0.87
CA CYS A 1107 35.47 -17.62 2.08
C CYS A 1107 35.07 -16.16 2.35
N TYR A 1108 35.07 -15.30 1.32
CA TYR A 1108 34.76 -13.88 1.48
C TYR A 1108 33.28 -13.58 1.74
N LEU A 1109 32.35 -14.23 1.03
CA LEU A 1109 30.92 -13.99 1.21
C LEU A 1109 30.33 -14.67 2.45
N SER A 1110 30.92 -15.80 2.90
CA SER A 1110 30.46 -16.50 4.10
C SER A 1110 31.02 -15.93 5.40
N GLY A 1111 32.06 -15.10 5.32
CA GLY A 1111 32.75 -14.55 6.49
C GLY A 1111 33.49 -15.61 7.33
N ASN A 1112 33.73 -16.80 6.77
CA ASN A 1112 34.37 -17.91 7.47
C ASN A 1112 35.83 -17.56 7.80
N ASP A 1113 36.18 -17.60 9.09
CA ASP A 1113 37.42 -17.13 9.69
C ASP A 1113 38.58 -18.14 9.53
N GLY A 1114 38.83 -18.57 8.29
CA GLY A 1114 40.09 -19.22 7.87
C GLY A 1114 41.30 -18.27 7.95
N SER A 1115 41.45 -17.55 9.07
CA SER A 1115 42.58 -16.73 9.55
C SER A 1115 43.31 -15.81 8.54
N GLU A 1116 42.59 -14.89 7.87
CA GLU A 1116 43.05 -13.91 6.87
C GLU A 1116 42.98 -14.42 5.42
N ALA A 1117 41.88 -14.08 4.75
CA ALA A 1117 41.47 -14.58 3.45
C ALA A 1117 42.57 -14.54 2.37
N ILE A 1118 42.60 -15.62 1.56
CA ILE A 1118 43.59 -15.85 0.51
C ILE A 1118 43.59 -14.67 -0.47
N LYS A 1119 44.73 -13.97 -0.53
CA LYS A 1119 44.93 -12.86 -1.45
C LYS A 1119 45.27 -13.41 -2.83
N ILE A 1120 44.75 -12.76 -3.86
CA ILE A 1120 45.24 -12.96 -5.22
C ILE A 1120 46.70 -12.49 -5.25
N LYS A 1121 47.64 -13.37 -5.60
CA LYS A 1121 49.07 -13.02 -5.70
C LYS A 1121 49.38 -12.35 -7.03
N GLU A 1122 48.84 -12.90 -8.11
CA GLU A 1122 49.05 -12.42 -9.46
C GLU A 1122 47.81 -12.67 -10.33
N VAL A 1123 47.52 -11.72 -11.24
CA VAL A 1123 46.60 -11.92 -12.36
C VAL A 1123 47.45 -12.32 -13.56
N LEU A 1124 47.27 -13.54 -14.03
CA LEU A 1124 47.94 -14.08 -15.21
C LEU A 1124 47.46 -13.29 -16.44
N ASP A 1125 48.40 -12.75 -17.22
CA ASP A 1125 48.08 -12.06 -18.47
C ASP A 1125 47.40 -13.06 -19.42
N ASP A 1126 46.31 -12.62 -20.05
CA ASP A 1126 45.62 -13.37 -21.10
C ASP A 1126 46.63 -13.85 -22.18
N PHE A 1127 46.72 -15.17 -22.33
CA PHE A 1127 47.44 -15.90 -23.37
C PHE A 1127 48.95 -16.08 -23.19
N ASN A 1128 49.35 -16.86 -22.19
CA ASN A 1128 50.43 -17.86 -22.37
C ASN A 1128 49.79 -19.20 -22.75
N ASP A 1129 49.27 -19.26 -23.98
CA ASP A 1129 49.25 -20.47 -24.81
C ASP A 1129 49.79 -20.05 -26.19
#